data_AF-A0A7W4A9Q2-F1
#
_entry.id   AF-A0A7W4A9Q2-F1
#
_cell.length_a   1.000
_cell.length_b   1.000
_cell.length_c   1.000
_cell.angle_alpha   90.00
_cell.angle_beta   90.00
_cell.angle_gamma   90.00
#
_symmetry.space_group_name_H-M   'P 1'
#
loop_
_entity.id
_entity.type
_entity.pdbx_description
1 polymer ?
#
loop_
_entity_poly.entity_id
_entity_poly.type
_entity_poly.pdbx_seq_one_letter_code
_entity_poly.pdbx_strand_id
1 'polypeptide(L)'
;MNLIKSMLAASISLALLSGCESDFVDHPDETINTAPVISVSDTAVVEKQAISISATVQDEGPVTYLWSQNAGLSVALENTNTGTVSFIAPSVSEDKKISLNLTVTDSEGLTSEKNVVVDIQQQLVKLSLEGIATDSPLIDAAIKAKIGSQEFTTTTNSDGYYSLELALDDDADMSQLVTIEAQGKEQQQAALLQSRLMSFASLKTKAGDDAVLTNDEDFSVNITNLTTAKSALLARENLFVDIKSEQDLKRLSNEISADELVKVATAIKVILDKSTSNELFALPEGVNNVLELALDNEKMTQYIKKVEQTPEFSQAQEEMLADEKVVQSTKSNNIKIFYYNRGNLSINQVIELDNDGTGRYLLQNYDGRFDWIYQNDVYTLNNPEGFYAYQTTADIEIDGETKRVRQEVTTYKAELKLIAATENGFLVKETEYKNVEYPDGELENYQLTNESILKVFTQNEQVDFTFAQTQNPIALPAPHIFVDQVSLGAITLMLNDDGTGAVSELGNTPITWRMIEDNNKQSLHITLSDYDNETILFRQLTSDGDIATFAAFSEFDGIKNASVGTGSIIDESETFNIATIPGIYSYNFDGKSLDEFWFELWPDGKAISMSVYDSNEDGQLSVAESRIYAGNWHLDDDILTITRNLNGRDDCYYVEQDPNCWLWNTRQWKLIEQIEDTIYVNNMHQFTYSQGEEPREKTFDNRKFNRATERPISSPLPDEILQQIGYQPPVSLTGLISPNNYLGKRLYFTDHDYKVEGELGYFQFDDNNSFQYYQDNNLSTGTYQIFSDNQLILRDGSSLMYGANYSLLIGSSNVVIATFKEHIWPHFTSENDAKEYMSIVADNKPVSNVEHLIGRDIYMVDRDRDDQWVVSYLKFDEDKITIYSDESFTTINTELDYSVDDTGMISFPDDQNTMYLSLVTDEFNIIITNDVGNSSKDFNYFLFDQQKAKDFVNNTNALRESAQR
;
A
#
# COMPACT_ATOMS: atom_id res chain seq x y z
N MET A 1 19.01 17.12 -48.72
CA MET A 1 19.77 16.45 -49.79
C MET A 1 18.86 16.33 -51.00
N ASN A 2 19.14 17.11 -52.06
CA ASN A 2 18.77 16.88 -53.47
C ASN A 2 17.27 16.82 -53.85
N LEU A 3 16.78 17.32 -54.98
CA LEU A 3 17.29 18.14 -56.08
C LEU A 3 16.08 18.38 -56.98
N ILE A 4 15.97 19.60 -57.52
CA ILE A 4 15.16 19.93 -58.69
C ILE A 4 15.79 19.28 -59.95
N LYS A 5 14.95 18.84 -60.91
CA LYS A 5 15.08 18.90 -62.40
C LYS A 5 14.32 17.71 -63.05
N SER A 6 13.71 17.75 -64.24
CA SER A 6 13.49 18.73 -65.32
C SER A 6 12.75 18.00 -66.48
N MET A 7 12.02 18.70 -67.36
CA MET A 7 12.01 18.50 -68.83
C MET A 7 11.04 19.55 -69.46
N LEU A 8 11.47 20.55 -70.24
CA LEU A 8 11.97 20.63 -71.64
C LEU A 8 10.91 20.43 -72.75
N ALA A 9 10.64 21.50 -73.51
CA ALA A 9 10.51 21.55 -74.99
C ALA A 9 10.25 23.02 -75.39
N ALA A 10 11.19 23.74 -76.01
CA ALA A 10 11.40 23.86 -77.46
C ALA A 10 10.28 24.69 -78.15
N SER A 11 10.50 25.71 -78.97
CA SER A 11 11.69 26.19 -79.69
C SER A 11 11.30 27.40 -80.59
N ILE A 12 12.32 28.03 -81.20
CA ILE A 12 12.30 28.83 -82.46
C ILE A 12 12.34 30.39 -82.32
N SER A 13 13.57 30.89 -82.18
CA SER A 13 14.34 31.68 -83.17
C SER A 13 13.82 32.98 -83.82
N LEU A 14 14.66 34.03 -83.64
CA LEU A 14 15.09 35.08 -84.59
C LEU A 14 14.05 36.19 -84.95
N ALA A 15 14.34 37.50 -84.99
CA ALA A 15 15.59 38.23 -85.21
C ALA A 15 15.40 39.77 -85.01
N LEU A 16 16.52 40.45 -84.70
CA LEU A 16 16.96 41.81 -85.10
C LEU A 16 16.39 43.10 -84.46
N LEU A 17 17.28 43.71 -83.65
CA LEU A 17 17.84 45.08 -83.74
C LEU A 17 16.93 46.30 -83.97
N SER A 18 16.87 47.12 -82.91
CA SER A 18 17.06 48.58 -82.84
C SER A 18 16.85 49.42 -84.11
N GLY A 19 15.93 50.38 -84.02
CA GLY A 19 15.83 51.54 -84.90
C GLY A 19 14.77 52.51 -84.39
N CYS A 20 15.17 53.75 -84.20
CA CYS A 20 14.51 54.82 -83.45
C CYS A 20 13.31 55.45 -84.19
N GLU A 21 12.45 56.10 -83.40
CA GLU A 21 11.94 57.47 -83.62
C GLU A 21 10.47 57.70 -84.06
N SER A 22 9.82 58.53 -83.25
CA SER A 22 8.73 59.51 -83.51
C SER A 22 7.26 59.13 -83.27
N ASP A 23 6.75 59.73 -82.17
CA ASP A 23 5.47 60.41 -81.95
C ASP A 23 4.15 59.74 -82.38
N PHE A 24 3.40 59.27 -81.38
CA PHE A 24 1.95 59.10 -81.44
C PHE A 24 1.27 59.65 -80.18
N VAL A 25 0.07 60.19 -80.42
CA VAL A 25 -0.72 61.11 -79.61
C VAL A 25 -1.24 60.52 -78.29
N ASP A 26 -1.20 61.36 -77.25
CA ASP A 26 -1.64 61.14 -75.86
C ASP A 26 -3.16 60.85 -75.76
N HIS A 27 -3.50 59.69 -75.21
CA HIS A 27 -4.82 59.36 -74.64
C HIS A 27 -4.61 59.30 -73.13
N PRO A 28 -5.48 59.92 -72.29
CA PRO A 28 -5.32 59.82 -70.85
C PRO A 28 -5.47 58.35 -70.46
N ASP A 29 -4.39 57.74 -70.00
CA ASP A 29 -4.39 56.41 -69.39
C ASP A 29 -5.42 56.43 -68.25
N GLU A 30 -6.48 55.64 -68.39
CA GLU A 30 -7.24 55.20 -67.22
C GLU A 30 -6.24 54.46 -66.33
N THR A 31 -6.02 54.97 -65.12
CA THR A 31 -5.23 54.27 -64.11
C THR A 31 -5.88 52.92 -63.86
N ILE A 32 -5.24 51.84 -64.29
CA ILE A 32 -5.71 50.48 -64.04
C ILE A 32 -5.66 50.26 -62.52
N ASN A 33 -6.83 50.06 -61.91
CA ASN A 33 -6.91 49.75 -60.49
C ASN A 33 -6.10 48.48 -60.14
N THR A 34 -5.39 48.52 -59.02
CA THR A 34 -4.55 47.44 -58.51
C THR A 34 -5.07 46.95 -57.17
N ALA A 35 -5.07 45.64 -56.95
CA ALA A 35 -5.57 45.06 -55.69
C ALA A 35 -4.80 45.59 -54.45
N PRO A 36 -5.45 45.65 -53.27
CA PRO A 36 -4.84 46.16 -52.04
C PRO A 36 -3.56 45.43 -51.64
N VAL A 37 -2.54 46.15 -51.17
CA VAL A 37 -1.30 45.54 -50.65
C VAL A 37 -1.38 45.41 -49.13
N ILE A 38 -1.38 44.17 -48.62
CA ILE A 38 -1.50 43.87 -47.19
C ILE A 38 -0.11 43.66 -46.55
N SER A 39 0.16 44.37 -45.46
CA SER A 39 1.33 44.17 -44.58
C SER A 39 0.88 43.80 -43.17
N VAL A 40 1.12 42.56 -42.78
CA VAL A 40 0.95 42.03 -41.41
C VAL A 40 1.96 40.90 -41.19
N SER A 41 2.49 40.81 -39.98
CA SER A 41 3.54 39.87 -39.59
C SER A 41 3.01 38.82 -38.63
N ASP A 42 3.65 37.65 -38.64
CA ASP A 42 3.44 36.62 -37.62
C ASP A 42 3.77 37.17 -36.23
N THR A 43 3.12 36.63 -35.21
CA THR A 43 3.25 37.11 -33.82
C THR A 43 3.17 35.94 -32.83
N ALA A 44 3.53 36.20 -31.58
CA ALA A 44 3.34 35.26 -30.48
C ALA A 44 2.54 35.90 -29.34
N VAL A 45 1.87 35.08 -28.55
CA VAL A 45 1.19 35.46 -27.32
C VAL A 45 1.23 34.29 -26.35
N VAL A 46 1.38 34.58 -25.06
CA VAL A 46 1.27 33.55 -24.03
C VAL A 46 -0.20 33.24 -23.81
N GLU A 47 -0.54 31.98 -23.54
CA GLU A 47 -1.90 31.57 -23.23
C GLU A 47 -2.58 32.47 -22.18
N LYS A 48 -3.92 32.50 -22.21
CA LYS A 48 -4.79 33.30 -21.33
C LYS A 48 -4.61 34.82 -21.48
N GLN A 49 -3.64 35.31 -22.25
CA GLN A 49 -3.45 36.72 -22.51
C GLN A 49 -4.23 37.19 -23.74
N ALA A 50 -4.61 38.48 -23.73
CA ALA A 50 -5.22 39.13 -24.88
C ALA A 50 -4.16 39.56 -25.90
N ILE A 51 -4.42 39.30 -27.19
CA ILE A 51 -3.60 39.78 -28.31
C ILE A 51 -4.43 40.66 -29.25
N SER A 52 -3.80 41.67 -29.84
CA SER A 52 -4.36 42.49 -30.92
C SER A 52 -3.39 42.54 -32.10
N ILE A 53 -3.87 42.17 -33.28
CA ILE A 53 -3.08 42.07 -34.52
C ILE A 53 -3.59 43.12 -35.49
N SER A 54 -2.73 44.05 -35.90
CA SER A 54 -3.10 45.15 -36.81
C SER A 54 -2.42 44.99 -38.17
N ALA A 55 -3.21 45.06 -39.23
CA ALA A 55 -2.72 45.04 -40.61
C ALA A 55 -2.65 46.46 -41.18
N THR A 56 -1.56 46.76 -41.90
CA THR A 56 -1.46 47.97 -42.71
C THR A 56 -1.82 47.64 -44.15
N VAL A 57 -2.76 48.39 -44.73
CA VAL A 57 -3.22 48.20 -46.11
C VAL A 57 -2.91 49.46 -46.91
N GLN A 58 -2.30 49.28 -48.08
CA GLN A 58 -2.10 50.34 -49.07
C GLN A 58 -2.98 50.08 -50.29
N ASP A 59 -3.84 51.05 -50.62
CA ASP A 59 -4.78 51.02 -51.74
C ASP A 59 -5.11 52.45 -52.21
N GLU A 60 -5.66 52.62 -53.43
CA GLU A 60 -6.06 53.93 -53.95
C GLU A 60 -7.44 54.40 -53.42
N GLY A 61 -8.22 53.52 -52.78
CA GLY A 61 -9.55 53.80 -52.24
C GLY A 61 -9.83 53.23 -50.84
N PRO A 62 -11.08 53.37 -50.34
CA PRO A 62 -11.50 52.73 -49.09
C PRO A 62 -11.61 51.22 -49.26
N VAL A 63 -11.25 50.47 -48.21
CA VAL A 63 -11.24 48.99 -48.21
C VAL A 63 -12.13 48.39 -47.13
N THR A 64 -12.58 47.16 -47.32
CA THR A 64 -13.26 46.34 -46.29
C THR A 64 -12.40 45.16 -45.86
N TYR A 65 -12.44 44.83 -44.58
CA TYR A 65 -11.64 43.75 -43.97
C TYR A 65 -12.51 42.56 -43.62
N LEU A 66 -11.95 41.36 -43.74
CA LEU A 66 -12.53 40.14 -43.20
C LEU A 66 -11.42 39.23 -42.67
N TRP A 67 -11.40 39.05 -41.36
CA TRP A 67 -10.55 38.06 -40.68
C TRP A 67 -11.30 36.75 -40.47
N SER A 68 -10.65 35.64 -40.80
CA SER A 68 -11.12 34.29 -40.50
C SER A 68 -9.98 33.43 -39.94
N GLN A 69 -10.32 32.45 -39.12
CA GLN A 69 -9.37 31.41 -38.74
C GLN A 69 -9.38 30.29 -39.79
N ASN A 70 -8.20 29.89 -40.25
CA ASN A 70 -8.02 28.86 -41.27
C ASN A 70 -7.58 27.51 -40.68
N ALA A 71 -6.80 27.52 -39.61
CA ALA A 71 -6.27 26.31 -38.97
C ALA A 71 -5.87 26.53 -37.51
N GLY A 72 -5.66 25.44 -36.79
CA GLY A 72 -5.23 25.41 -35.39
C GLY A 72 -6.39 25.41 -34.39
N LEU A 73 -6.08 25.64 -33.12
CA LEU A 73 -7.02 25.67 -32.01
C LEU A 73 -8.03 26.81 -32.15
N SER A 74 -9.33 26.51 -32.03
CA SER A 74 -10.40 27.50 -32.24
C SER A 74 -10.28 28.68 -31.28
N VAL A 75 -10.27 29.90 -31.82
CA VAL A 75 -10.26 31.15 -31.03
C VAL A 75 -11.46 32.03 -31.33
N ALA A 76 -11.97 32.71 -30.30
CA ALA A 76 -13.06 33.67 -30.46
C ALA A 76 -12.49 35.01 -30.94
N LEU A 77 -12.55 35.24 -32.25
CA LEU A 77 -12.08 36.49 -32.86
C LEU A 77 -13.08 37.63 -32.64
N GLU A 78 -12.57 38.77 -32.21
CA GLU A 78 -13.27 40.05 -32.13
C GLU A 78 -12.74 41.02 -33.19
N ASN A 79 -13.57 41.99 -33.60
CA ASN A 79 -13.21 43.02 -34.58
C ASN A 79 -12.80 42.47 -35.96
N THR A 80 -13.38 41.33 -36.36
CA THR A 80 -13.04 40.61 -37.61
C THR A 80 -13.29 41.41 -38.90
N ASN A 81 -14.06 42.49 -38.83
CA ASN A 81 -14.37 43.38 -39.95
C ASN A 81 -13.56 44.70 -39.94
N THR A 82 -12.49 44.79 -39.15
CA THR A 82 -11.64 45.98 -39.05
C THR A 82 -10.18 45.70 -39.42
N GLY A 83 -9.35 46.73 -39.51
CA GLY A 83 -7.91 46.60 -39.71
C GLY A 83 -7.16 45.92 -38.55
N THR A 84 -7.82 45.76 -37.39
CA THR A 84 -7.26 45.11 -36.20
C THR A 84 -8.18 43.98 -35.73
N VAL A 85 -7.65 42.77 -35.60
CA VAL A 85 -8.36 41.63 -35.00
C VAL A 85 -7.80 41.36 -33.60
N SER A 86 -8.65 40.95 -32.67
CA SER A 86 -8.23 40.61 -31.30
C SER A 86 -8.86 39.32 -30.82
N PHE A 87 -8.19 38.63 -29.92
CA PHE A 87 -8.73 37.47 -29.20
C PHE A 87 -7.97 37.25 -27.88
N ILE A 88 -8.53 36.42 -27.00
CA ILE A 88 -7.84 35.90 -25.81
C ILE A 88 -7.28 34.54 -26.18
N ALA A 89 -5.98 34.35 -25.99
CA ALA A 89 -5.33 33.07 -26.25
C ALA A 89 -5.92 31.99 -25.31
N PRO A 90 -6.38 30.85 -25.83
CA PRO A 90 -6.86 29.72 -25.02
C PRO A 90 -5.71 29.06 -24.24
N SER A 91 -6.04 28.26 -23.21
CA SER A 91 -5.04 27.40 -22.57
C SER A 91 -4.44 26.40 -23.55
N VAL A 92 -3.14 26.15 -23.46
CA VAL A 92 -2.42 25.15 -24.24
C VAL A 92 -1.36 24.43 -23.39
N SER A 93 -1.37 23.10 -23.43
CA SER A 93 -0.39 22.26 -22.71
C SER A 93 0.96 22.08 -23.43
N GLU A 94 1.10 22.69 -24.61
CA GLU A 94 2.34 22.81 -25.40
C GLU A 94 2.17 23.94 -26.41
N ASP A 95 3.26 24.55 -26.89
CA ASP A 95 3.19 25.63 -27.89
C ASP A 95 2.37 25.21 -29.12
N LYS A 96 1.32 26.00 -29.43
CA LYS A 96 0.41 25.74 -30.56
C LYS A 96 0.43 26.91 -31.53
N LYS A 97 0.32 26.58 -32.82
CA LYS A 97 0.14 27.59 -33.86
C LYS A 97 -1.29 27.63 -34.35
N ILE A 98 -1.84 28.83 -34.44
CA ILE A 98 -3.07 29.10 -35.18
C ILE A 98 -2.75 29.91 -36.43
N SER A 99 -3.58 29.75 -37.46
CA SER A 99 -3.45 30.47 -38.72
C SER A 99 -4.69 31.31 -38.96
N LEU A 100 -4.50 32.62 -39.05
CA LEU A 100 -5.54 33.59 -39.40
C LEU A 100 -5.34 34.05 -40.84
N ASN A 101 -6.43 34.29 -41.55
CA ASN A 101 -6.41 34.87 -42.88
C ASN A 101 -7.13 36.21 -42.87
N LEU A 102 -6.46 37.22 -43.40
CA LEU A 102 -7.05 38.51 -43.69
C LEU A 102 -7.35 38.58 -45.18
N THR A 103 -8.62 38.72 -45.53
CA THR A 103 -9.08 39.12 -46.87
C THR A 103 -9.42 40.61 -46.85
N VAL A 104 -8.83 41.38 -47.77
CA VAL A 104 -9.14 42.80 -47.96
C VAL A 104 -9.71 43.01 -49.36
N THR A 105 -10.80 43.77 -49.47
CA THR A 105 -11.47 44.08 -50.73
C THR A 105 -11.54 45.59 -50.93
N ASP A 106 -11.15 46.08 -52.10
CA ASP A 106 -11.26 47.49 -52.47
C ASP A 106 -12.69 47.89 -52.90
N SER A 107 -12.88 49.16 -53.24
CA SER A 107 -14.18 49.68 -53.68
C SER A 107 -14.63 49.20 -55.08
N GLU A 108 -13.74 48.60 -55.86
CA GLU A 108 -14.02 48.07 -57.20
C GLU A 108 -14.18 46.54 -57.23
N GLY A 109 -13.96 45.88 -56.08
CA GLY A 109 -14.15 44.45 -55.88
C GLY A 109 -12.90 43.59 -56.05
N LEU A 110 -11.70 44.18 -56.20
CA LEU A 110 -10.46 43.40 -56.19
C LEU A 110 -10.11 42.97 -54.77
N THR A 111 -9.62 41.74 -54.62
CA THR A 111 -9.27 41.15 -53.33
C THR A 111 -7.78 40.82 -53.22
N SER A 112 -7.26 40.96 -52.00
CA SER A 112 -5.98 40.39 -51.60
C SER A 112 -6.14 39.62 -50.30
N GLU A 113 -5.35 38.57 -50.13
CA GLU A 113 -5.35 37.72 -48.94
C GLU A 113 -3.96 37.64 -48.33
N LYS A 114 -3.92 37.60 -47.00
CA LYS A 114 -2.68 37.43 -46.25
C LYS A 114 -2.90 36.49 -45.07
N ASN A 115 -2.08 35.45 -45.01
CA ASN A 115 -2.00 34.56 -43.86
C ASN A 115 -1.11 35.16 -42.77
N VAL A 116 -1.54 35.01 -41.51
CA VAL A 116 -0.81 35.37 -40.29
C VAL A 116 -0.77 34.15 -39.39
N VAL A 117 0.42 33.75 -38.97
CA VAL A 117 0.60 32.72 -37.96
C VAL A 117 0.70 33.38 -36.60
N VAL A 118 -0.08 32.88 -35.64
CA VAL A 118 0.04 33.26 -34.23
C VAL A 118 0.55 32.05 -33.46
N ASP A 119 1.70 32.21 -32.82
CA ASP A 119 2.29 31.23 -31.92
C ASP A 119 1.72 31.46 -30.51
N ILE A 120 0.94 30.49 -30.02
CA ILE A 120 0.36 30.51 -28.69
C ILE A 120 1.30 29.71 -27.80
N GLN A 121 2.02 30.42 -26.93
CA GLN A 121 3.03 29.85 -26.07
C GLN A 121 2.40 29.40 -24.76
N GLN A 122 2.81 28.23 -24.28
CA GLN A 122 2.42 27.77 -22.93
C GLN A 122 3.04 28.69 -21.86
N GLN A 123 2.35 28.85 -20.74
CA GLN A 123 2.76 29.60 -19.57
C GLN A 123 3.40 28.63 -18.58
N LEU A 124 4.71 28.71 -18.41
CA LEU A 124 5.45 27.84 -17.50
C LEU A 124 5.68 28.48 -16.13
N VAL A 125 5.56 27.66 -15.10
CA VAL A 125 6.07 27.90 -13.76
C VAL A 125 7.37 27.13 -13.56
N LYS A 126 8.42 27.85 -13.18
CA LYS A 126 9.78 27.32 -13.07
C LYS A 126 10.26 27.22 -11.63
N LEU A 127 11.09 26.22 -11.38
CA LEU A 127 11.84 25.99 -10.14
C LEU A 127 13.18 25.35 -10.50
N SER A 128 14.30 25.89 -10.05
CA SER A 128 15.62 25.27 -10.21
C SER A 128 15.99 24.50 -8.95
N LEU A 129 16.34 23.23 -9.06
CA LEU A 129 16.90 22.44 -7.97
C LEU A 129 18.42 22.45 -8.05
N GLU A 130 19.09 22.84 -6.97
CA GLU A 130 20.54 22.80 -6.83
C GLU A 130 20.94 21.91 -5.66
N GLY A 131 21.63 20.80 -5.96
CA GLY A 131 22.02 19.82 -4.97
C GLY A 131 23.27 19.05 -5.37
N ILE A 132 23.58 18.01 -4.58
CA ILE A 132 24.70 17.10 -4.84
C ILE A 132 24.22 15.65 -4.88
N ALA A 133 24.74 14.86 -5.82
CA ALA A 133 24.64 13.41 -5.78
C ALA A 133 25.98 12.82 -5.33
N THR A 134 25.99 12.11 -4.19
CA THR A 134 27.25 11.70 -3.55
C THR A 134 27.15 10.38 -2.81
N ASP A 135 28.22 9.59 -2.98
CA ASP A 135 28.73 8.59 -2.05
C ASP A 135 30.24 8.42 -2.34
N SER A 136 31.00 9.49 -2.03
CA SER A 136 32.03 10.04 -2.93
C SER A 136 31.41 10.67 -4.18
N PRO A 137 31.91 11.81 -4.72
CA PRO A 137 31.25 12.50 -5.82
C PRO A 137 30.80 11.56 -6.94
N LEU A 138 29.49 11.53 -7.24
CA LEU A 138 29.00 10.80 -8.40
C LEU A 138 29.28 11.65 -9.63
N ILE A 139 30.30 11.31 -10.41
CA ILE A 139 30.80 12.12 -11.52
C ILE A 139 30.02 11.80 -12.80
N ASP A 140 29.61 12.85 -13.53
CA ASP A 140 28.86 12.74 -14.78
C ASP A 140 27.59 11.86 -14.66
N ALA A 141 27.05 11.73 -13.46
CA ALA A 141 25.87 10.92 -13.17
C ALA A 141 24.65 11.54 -13.84
N ALA A 142 23.78 10.70 -14.38
CA ALA A 142 22.53 11.15 -14.97
C ALA A 142 21.54 11.45 -13.84
N ILE A 143 21.09 12.70 -13.76
CA ILE A 143 20.05 13.12 -12.83
C ILE A 143 18.73 13.11 -13.57
N LYS A 144 17.69 12.54 -12.94
CA LYS A 144 16.33 12.51 -13.47
C LYS A 144 15.35 12.87 -12.36
N ALA A 145 14.57 13.92 -12.56
CA ALA A 145 13.44 14.25 -11.70
C ALA A 145 12.12 13.82 -12.35
N LYS A 146 11.18 13.36 -11.53
CA LYS A 146 9.81 12.98 -11.92
C LYS A 146 8.79 13.79 -11.14
N ILE A 147 7.78 14.30 -11.85
CA ILE A 147 6.59 14.95 -11.30
C ILE A 147 5.39 14.43 -12.09
N GLY A 148 4.59 13.55 -11.48
CA GLY A 148 3.58 12.79 -12.21
C GLY A 148 4.20 12.03 -13.39
N SER A 149 3.74 12.32 -14.61
CA SER A 149 4.29 11.74 -15.85
C SER A 149 5.44 12.52 -16.49
N GLN A 150 5.77 13.71 -15.97
CA GLN A 150 6.80 14.57 -16.53
C GLN A 150 8.19 14.18 -16.01
N GLU A 151 9.18 14.19 -16.89
CA GLU A 151 10.58 13.90 -16.58
C GLU A 151 11.49 15.08 -16.95
N PHE A 152 12.40 15.41 -16.06
CA PHE A 152 13.42 16.44 -16.25
C PHE A 152 14.79 15.82 -16.03
N THR A 153 15.80 16.21 -16.81
CA THR A 153 17.14 15.60 -16.71
C THR A 153 18.26 16.62 -16.74
N THR A 154 19.34 16.29 -16.05
CA THR A 154 20.62 17.01 -16.07
C THR A 154 21.75 16.02 -15.79
N THR A 155 22.98 16.49 -15.62
CA THR A 155 24.09 15.68 -15.15
C THR A 155 24.85 16.35 -14.03
N THR A 156 25.48 15.57 -13.18
CA THR A 156 26.42 16.11 -12.19
C THR A 156 27.72 16.57 -12.83
N ASN A 157 28.43 17.47 -12.16
CA ASN A 157 29.79 17.85 -12.50
C ASN A 157 30.83 16.92 -11.83
N SER A 158 32.12 17.26 -11.93
CA SER A 158 33.22 16.49 -11.33
C SER A 158 33.22 16.40 -9.80
N ASP A 159 32.47 17.28 -9.14
CA ASP A 159 32.33 17.33 -7.69
C ASP A 159 30.98 16.77 -7.21
N GLY A 160 30.17 16.24 -8.13
CA GLY A 160 28.86 15.62 -7.86
C GLY A 160 27.69 16.61 -7.82
N TYR A 161 27.93 17.92 -7.98
CA TYR A 161 26.85 18.91 -7.95
C TYR A 161 26.06 18.93 -9.26
N TYR A 162 24.76 19.22 -9.16
CA TYR A 162 23.86 19.37 -10.30
C TYR A 162 22.98 20.61 -10.15
N SER A 163 22.48 21.11 -11.28
CA SER A 163 21.44 22.13 -11.36
C SER A 163 20.40 21.66 -12.37
N LEU A 164 19.13 21.61 -11.96
CA LEU A 164 18.02 21.06 -12.73
C LEU A 164 16.82 22.03 -12.74
N GLU A 165 16.50 22.58 -13.91
CA GLU A 165 15.28 23.39 -14.09
C GLU A 165 14.06 22.47 -14.27
N LEU A 166 13.12 22.55 -13.33
CA LEU A 166 11.77 22.02 -13.46
C LEU A 166 10.88 23.11 -14.04
N ALA A 167 10.16 22.80 -15.11
CA ALA A 167 9.25 23.73 -15.75
C ALA A 167 7.91 23.04 -16.04
N LEU A 168 6.88 23.44 -15.31
CA LEU A 168 5.52 22.90 -15.40
C LEU A 168 4.57 23.93 -16.02
N ASP A 169 3.58 23.47 -16.77
CA ASP A 169 2.43 24.27 -17.18
C ASP A 169 1.75 24.89 -15.93
N ASP A 170 1.29 26.14 -16.02
CA ASP A 170 0.60 26.81 -14.91
C ASP A 170 -0.77 26.19 -14.58
N ASP A 171 -1.34 25.42 -15.51
CA ASP A 171 -2.53 24.57 -15.30
C ASP A 171 -2.20 23.16 -14.78
N ALA A 172 -0.93 22.81 -14.59
CA ALA A 172 -0.53 21.50 -14.05
C ALA A 172 -0.84 21.38 -12.54
N ASP A 173 -1.02 20.14 -12.08
CA ASP A 173 -1.19 19.84 -10.66
C ASP A 173 0.14 20.02 -9.90
N MET A 174 0.32 21.20 -9.30
CA MET A 174 1.52 21.53 -8.51
C MET A 174 1.55 20.88 -7.12
N SER A 175 0.50 20.13 -6.73
CA SER A 175 0.48 19.36 -5.48
C SER A 175 1.24 18.03 -5.59
N GLN A 176 1.63 17.62 -6.80
CA GLN A 176 2.40 16.41 -7.03
C GLN A 176 3.79 16.49 -6.41
N LEU A 177 4.18 15.40 -5.75
CA LEU A 177 5.51 15.22 -5.16
C LEU A 177 6.60 15.11 -6.24
N VAL A 178 7.81 15.55 -5.88
CA VAL A 178 8.99 15.44 -6.76
C VAL A 178 9.86 14.27 -6.31
N THR A 179 10.22 13.38 -7.23
CA THR A 179 11.24 12.35 -6.99
C THR A 179 12.46 12.65 -7.84
N ILE A 180 13.66 12.60 -7.28
CA ILE A 180 14.92 12.78 -8.01
C ILE A 180 15.80 11.53 -7.88
N GLU A 181 16.40 11.12 -8.99
CA GLU A 181 17.29 9.96 -9.09
C GLU A 181 18.65 10.37 -9.66
N ALA A 182 19.72 9.74 -9.15
CA ALA A 182 21.07 9.86 -9.70
C ALA A 182 21.60 8.48 -10.10
N GLN A 183 21.86 8.29 -11.39
CA GLN A 183 22.47 7.07 -11.92
C GLN A 183 23.94 7.31 -12.25
N GLY A 184 24.83 6.60 -11.55
CA GLY A 184 26.26 6.60 -11.81
C GLY A 184 26.62 5.93 -13.14
N LYS A 185 27.75 6.32 -13.72
CA LYS A 185 28.28 5.79 -14.99
C LYS A 185 29.52 4.94 -14.77
N GLU A 186 29.82 4.08 -15.75
CA GLU A 186 31.03 3.26 -15.79
C GLU A 186 31.27 2.49 -14.48
N GLN A 187 32.33 2.81 -13.74
CA GLN A 187 32.68 2.15 -12.47
C GLN A 187 31.69 2.46 -11.33
N GLN A 188 30.82 3.45 -11.51
CA GLN A 188 29.79 3.86 -10.56
C GLN A 188 28.40 3.31 -10.91
N GLN A 189 28.29 2.33 -11.83
CA GLN A 189 27.00 1.79 -12.28
C GLN A 189 26.14 1.18 -11.17
N ALA A 190 26.76 0.69 -10.09
CA ALA A 190 26.05 0.19 -8.91
C ALA A 190 25.26 1.30 -8.17
N ALA A 191 25.63 2.57 -8.37
CA ALA A 191 24.95 3.72 -7.78
C ALA A 191 23.73 4.11 -8.62
N LEU A 192 22.55 3.63 -8.21
CA LEU A 192 21.29 4.30 -8.47
C LEU A 192 20.79 4.81 -7.12
N LEU A 193 20.86 6.12 -6.92
CA LEU A 193 20.45 6.78 -5.69
C LEU A 193 19.16 7.57 -5.92
N GLN A 194 18.36 7.75 -4.88
CA GLN A 194 17.06 8.43 -4.97
C GLN A 194 16.83 9.36 -3.77
N SER A 195 16.06 10.42 -4.00
CA SER A 195 15.46 11.24 -2.95
C SER A 195 14.01 11.55 -3.30
N ARG A 196 13.14 11.58 -2.29
CA ARG A 196 11.75 12.00 -2.40
C ARG A 196 11.59 13.34 -1.70
N LEU A 197 11.07 14.30 -2.45
CA LEU A 197 10.86 15.67 -2.01
C LEU A 197 9.37 15.94 -1.85
N MET A 198 9.05 17.08 -1.25
CA MET A 198 7.67 17.59 -1.14
C MET A 198 7.08 17.98 -2.51
N SER A 199 5.85 18.52 -2.50
CA SER A 199 5.18 18.98 -3.71
C SER A 199 5.93 20.12 -4.39
N PHE A 200 5.78 20.23 -5.71
CA PHE A 200 6.33 21.34 -6.47
C PHE A 200 5.92 22.71 -5.87
N ALA A 201 4.68 22.86 -5.43
CA ALA A 201 4.18 24.09 -4.81
C ALA A 201 4.93 24.44 -3.50
N SER A 202 5.15 23.45 -2.62
CA SER A 202 5.88 23.64 -1.37
C SER A 202 7.35 23.94 -1.60
N LEU A 203 7.99 23.22 -2.53
CA LEU A 203 9.39 23.44 -2.90
C LEU A 203 9.61 24.84 -3.49
N LYS A 204 8.69 25.29 -4.35
CA LYS A 204 8.73 26.66 -4.88
C LYS A 204 8.54 27.71 -3.78
N THR A 205 7.69 27.45 -2.80
CA THR A 205 7.50 28.35 -1.65
C THR A 205 8.78 28.44 -0.82
N LYS A 206 9.48 27.32 -0.62
CA LYS A 206 10.77 27.28 0.09
C LYS A 206 11.89 28.03 -0.65
N ALA A 207 11.95 27.92 -1.97
CA ALA A 207 12.90 28.67 -2.80
C ALA A 207 12.64 30.19 -2.80
N GLY A 208 11.44 30.63 -2.44
CA GLY A 208 11.12 32.06 -2.39
C GLY A 208 11.19 32.76 -3.76
N ASP A 209 11.71 33.99 -3.77
CA ASP A 209 11.61 34.91 -4.93
C ASP A 209 12.62 34.61 -6.05
N ASP A 210 13.74 33.94 -5.77
CA ASP A 210 14.75 33.61 -6.79
C ASP A 210 14.43 32.32 -7.56
N ALA A 211 13.47 31.54 -7.05
CA ALA A 211 13.04 30.26 -7.59
C ALA A 211 14.18 29.23 -7.73
N VAL A 212 15.21 29.34 -6.90
CA VAL A 212 16.30 28.36 -6.78
C VAL A 212 16.20 27.69 -5.41
N LEU A 213 15.98 26.39 -5.40
CA LEU A 213 15.96 25.59 -4.17
C LEU A 213 17.33 24.97 -3.93
N THR A 214 17.93 25.30 -2.80
CA THR A 214 19.23 24.80 -2.36
C THR A 214 19.12 23.85 -1.17
N ASN A 215 20.20 23.14 -0.84
CA ASN A 215 20.24 22.22 0.31
C ASN A 215 20.12 22.92 1.67
N ASP A 216 20.40 24.23 1.76
CA ASP A 216 20.20 25.03 2.96
C ASP A 216 18.70 25.29 3.24
N GLU A 217 17.87 25.32 2.18
CA GLU A 217 16.42 25.52 2.26
C GLU A 217 15.66 24.21 2.35
N ASP A 218 16.11 23.20 1.60
CA ASP A 218 15.57 21.84 1.69
C ASP A 218 16.67 20.81 1.41
N PHE A 219 17.11 20.12 2.47
CA PHE A 219 18.17 19.13 2.38
C PHE A 219 17.85 17.95 1.45
N SER A 220 16.56 17.71 1.15
CA SER A 220 16.12 16.62 0.28
C SER A 220 16.55 16.77 -1.20
N VAL A 221 17.07 17.95 -1.62
CA VAL A 221 17.70 18.11 -2.93
C VAL A 221 19.03 17.35 -3.05
N ASN A 222 19.64 16.95 -1.95
CA ASN A 222 20.81 16.07 -1.99
C ASN A 222 20.37 14.62 -2.26
N ILE A 223 21.13 13.92 -3.09
CA ILE A 223 20.89 12.52 -3.46
C ILE A 223 22.04 11.68 -2.89
N THR A 224 21.77 11.01 -1.78
CA THR A 224 22.79 10.32 -0.97
C THR A 224 22.36 8.91 -0.63
N ASN A 225 23.26 8.15 -0.02
CA ASN A 225 22.94 6.85 0.57
C ASN A 225 21.82 6.96 1.63
N LEU A 226 21.78 8.03 2.43
CA LEU A 226 20.73 8.24 3.44
C LEU A 226 19.37 8.56 2.82
N THR A 227 19.31 9.44 1.81
CA THR A 227 18.05 9.77 1.13
C THR A 227 17.51 8.58 0.34
N THR A 228 18.42 7.75 -0.19
CA THR A 228 18.07 6.51 -0.90
C THR A 228 17.48 5.48 0.05
N ALA A 229 18.11 5.27 1.20
CA ALA A 229 17.58 4.41 2.26
C ALA A 229 16.21 4.91 2.74
N LYS A 230 16.04 6.22 2.99
CA LYS A 230 14.75 6.81 3.35
C LYS A 230 13.70 6.56 2.28
N SER A 231 14.02 6.79 1.00
CA SER A 231 13.08 6.57 -0.10
C SER A 231 12.63 5.11 -0.22
N ALA A 232 13.56 4.17 -0.08
CA ALA A 232 13.25 2.74 -0.12
C ALA A 232 12.39 2.30 1.06
N LEU A 233 12.70 2.78 2.28
CA LEU A 233 11.91 2.51 3.47
C LEU A 233 10.51 3.13 3.40
N LEU A 234 10.37 4.34 2.85
CA LEU A 234 9.07 4.95 2.59
C LEU A 234 8.22 4.10 1.64
N ALA A 235 8.82 3.56 0.58
CA ALA A 235 8.13 2.67 -0.36
C ALA A 235 7.69 1.37 0.33
N ARG A 236 8.58 0.75 1.12
CA ARG A 236 8.28 -0.47 1.89
C ARG A 236 7.17 -0.24 2.91
N GLU A 237 7.25 0.83 3.69
CA GLU A 237 6.27 1.18 4.73
C GLU A 237 4.87 1.47 4.15
N ASN A 238 4.82 1.91 2.89
CA ASN A 238 3.59 2.16 2.14
C ASN A 238 3.19 1.00 1.21
N LEU A 239 3.71 -0.21 1.45
CA LEU A 239 3.38 -1.42 0.67
C LEU A 239 3.60 -1.27 -0.85
N PHE A 240 4.60 -0.46 -1.23
CA PHE A 240 4.93 -0.08 -2.60
C PHE A 240 3.80 0.64 -3.36
N VAL A 241 2.75 1.07 -2.67
CA VAL A 241 1.75 2.00 -3.22
C VAL A 241 2.41 3.36 -3.39
N ASP A 242 2.11 4.03 -4.51
CA ASP A 242 2.65 5.37 -4.78
C ASP A 242 2.20 6.37 -3.70
N ILE A 243 3.16 7.04 -3.08
CA ILE A 243 2.93 8.15 -2.15
C ILE A 243 2.53 9.38 -2.98
N LYS A 244 1.28 9.82 -2.85
CA LYS A 244 0.70 10.87 -3.70
C LYS A 244 0.61 12.24 -3.01
N SER A 245 0.63 12.27 -1.68
CA SER A 245 0.41 13.49 -0.90
C SER A 245 1.59 13.79 0.03
N GLU A 246 1.79 15.08 0.35
CA GLU A 246 2.76 15.47 1.37
C GLU A 246 2.38 14.97 2.77
N GLN A 247 1.08 14.84 3.02
CA GLN A 247 0.55 14.32 4.28
C GLN A 247 1.05 12.89 4.49
N ASP A 248 0.89 12.02 3.49
CA ASP A 248 1.41 10.65 3.52
C ASP A 248 2.93 10.62 3.64
N LEU A 249 3.64 11.47 2.88
CA LEU A 249 5.09 11.52 2.93
C LEU A 249 5.61 11.83 4.36
N LYS A 250 5.01 12.80 5.04
CA LYS A 250 5.40 13.18 6.40
C LYS A 250 4.99 12.13 7.43
N ARG A 251 3.76 11.61 7.32
CA ARG A 251 3.24 10.53 8.17
C ARG A 251 4.16 9.30 8.10
N LEU A 252 4.40 8.77 6.90
CA LEU A 252 5.28 7.61 6.69
C LEU A 252 6.72 7.89 7.17
N SER A 253 7.23 9.11 7.00
CA SER A 253 8.55 9.51 7.53
C SER A 253 8.63 9.48 9.07
N ASN A 254 7.50 9.49 9.78
CA ASN A 254 7.42 9.31 11.23
C ASN A 254 7.32 7.85 11.65
N GLU A 255 6.91 6.96 10.74
CA GLU A 255 6.71 5.52 10.99
C GLU A 255 7.99 4.71 10.77
N ILE A 256 8.91 5.18 9.91
CA ILE A 256 10.18 4.49 9.61
C ILE A 256 11.11 4.40 10.84
N SER A 257 11.70 3.23 11.04
CA SER A 257 12.75 2.99 12.04
C SER A 257 14.04 3.75 11.73
N ALA A 258 14.49 4.57 12.68
CA ALA A 258 15.74 5.31 12.57
C ALA A 258 16.98 4.40 12.55
N ASP A 259 16.96 3.30 13.31
CA ASP A 259 18.04 2.32 13.33
C ASP A 259 18.18 1.63 11.97
N GLU A 260 17.05 1.18 11.41
CA GLU A 260 17.03 0.57 10.09
C GLU A 260 17.47 1.55 9.00
N LEU A 261 16.97 2.80 9.03
CA LEU A 261 17.38 3.86 8.12
C LEU A 261 18.89 4.02 8.06
N VAL A 262 19.55 4.10 9.23
CA VAL A 262 21.00 4.25 9.30
C VAL A 262 21.72 2.97 8.86
N LYS A 263 21.24 1.78 9.20
CA LYS A 263 21.85 0.51 8.78
C LYS A 263 21.77 0.30 7.27
N VAL A 264 20.61 0.54 6.66
CA VAL A 264 20.42 0.48 5.20
C VAL A 264 21.29 1.52 4.50
N ALA A 265 21.33 2.76 4.99
CA ALA A 265 22.20 3.80 4.42
C ALA A 265 23.69 3.46 4.55
N THR A 266 24.09 2.84 5.67
CA THR A 266 25.46 2.36 5.89
C THR A 266 25.80 1.21 4.94
N ALA A 267 24.88 0.25 4.73
CA ALA A 267 25.07 -0.84 3.80
C ALA A 267 25.26 -0.34 2.36
N ILE A 268 24.43 0.61 1.91
CA ILE A 268 24.61 1.28 0.61
C ILE A 268 26.03 1.85 0.49
N LYS A 269 26.49 2.54 1.54
CA LYS A 269 27.84 3.12 1.57
C LYS A 269 28.95 2.08 1.48
N VAL A 270 28.83 0.99 2.23
CA VAL A 270 29.80 -0.11 2.18
C VAL A 270 29.91 -0.69 0.77
N ILE A 271 28.77 -0.86 0.08
CA ILE A 271 28.74 -1.36 -1.30
C ILE A 271 29.48 -0.40 -2.24
N LEU A 272 29.15 0.88 -2.21
CA LEU A 272 29.71 1.84 -3.17
C LEU A 272 31.18 2.16 -2.88
N ASP A 273 31.59 2.25 -1.61
CA ASP A 273 32.97 2.63 -1.26
C ASP A 273 33.93 1.43 -1.20
N LYS A 274 33.47 0.25 -0.77
CA LYS A 274 34.36 -0.86 -0.36
C LYS A 274 34.31 -2.07 -1.29
N SER A 275 33.30 -2.22 -2.14
CA SER A 275 33.13 -3.41 -3.02
C SER A 275 34.32 -3.69 -3.95
N THR A 276 34.98 -2.64 -4.46
CA THR A 276 36.16 -2.79 -5.33
C THR A 276 37.37 -3.40 -4.62
N SER A 277 37.42 -3.31 -3.29
CA SER A 277 38.53 -3.78 -2.47
C SER A 277 38.34 -5.20 -1.96
N ASN A 278 37.08 -5.64 -1.81
CA ASN A 278 36.74 -6.95 -1.26
C ASN A 278 35.36 -7.39 -1.79
N GLU A 279 35.32 -8.58 -2.40
CA GLU A 279 34.12 -9.21 -2.94
C GLU A 279 33.04 -9.45 -1.87
N LEU A 280 33.42 -9.51 -0.58
CA LEU A 280 32.48 -9.59 0.54
C LEU A 280 31.43 -8.47 0.50
N PHE A 281 31.85 -7.27 0.09
CA PHE A 281 31.04 -6.04 0.09
C PHE A 281 30.33 -5.76 -1.24
N ALA A 282 30.52 -6.60 -2.26
CA ALA A 282 29.85 -6.44 -3.54
C ALA A 282 28.32 -6.57 -3.41
N LEU A 283 27.60 -6.03 -4.40
CA LEU A 283 26.15 -6.26 -4.53
C LEU A 283 25.83 -7.77 -4.53
N PRO A 284 24.74 -8.20 -3.88
CA PRO A 284 24.27 -9.58 -3.98
C PRO A 284 23.97 -9.99 -5.42
N GLU A 285 24.03 -11.30 -5.69
CA GLU A 285 23.72 -11.85 -7.01
C GLU A 285 22.28 -11.51 -7.43
N GLY A 286 22.11 -11.16 -8.72
CA GLY A 286 20.80 -10.81 -9.27
C GLY A 286 20.26 -9.44 -8.84
N VAL A 287 21.09 -8.57 -8.25
CA VAL A 287 20.75 -7.18 -7.91
C VAL A 287 21.64 -6.23 -8.70
N ASN A 288 21.05 -5.27 -9.41
CA ASN A 288 21.80 -4.44 -10.36
C ASN A 288 22.35 -3.15 -9.73
N ASN A 289 21.69 -2.64 -8.69
CA ASN A 289 22.07 -1.38 -8.05
C ASN A 289 21.58 -1.33 -6.59
N VAL A 290 22.08 -0.33 -5.86
CA VAL A 290 21.80 -0.17 -4.41
C VAL A 290 20.36 0.21 -4.08
N LEU A 291 19.62 0.91 -4.97
CA LEU A 291 18.20 1.20 -4.76
C LEU A 291 17.36 -0.08 -4.87
N GLU A 292 17.64 -0.92 -5.86
CA GLU A 292 17.01 -2.23 -6.01
C GLU A 292 17.25 -3.10 -4.78
N LEU A 293 18.48 -3.08 -4.22
CA LEU A 293 18.77 -3.77 -2.97
C LEU A 293 17.97 -3.20 -1.79
N ALA A 294 17.92 -1.88 -1.64
CA ALA A 294 17.26 -1.22 -0.52
C ALA A 294 15.73 -1.42 -0.51
N LEU A 295 15.12 -1.60 -1.69
CA LEU A 295 13.72 -1.94 -1.85
C LEU A 295 13.42 -3.41 -1.50
N ASP A 296 14.41 -4.29 -1.54
CA ASP A 296 14.28 -5.71 -1.20
C ASP A 296 14.74 -5.97 0.24
N ASN A 297 13.79 -6.02 1.18
CA ASN A 297 14.14 -6.13 2.60
C ASN A 297 14.94 -7.39 2.94
N GLU A 298 14.60 -8.53 2.35
CA GLU A 298 15.27 -9.79 2.63
C GLU A 298 16.73 -9.73 2.21
N LYS A 299 16.98 -9.36 0.95
CA LYS A 299 18.35 -9.28 0.43
C LYS A 299 19.15 -8.21 1.18
N MET A 300 18.54 -7.10 1.53
CA MET A 300 19.18 -6.05 2.33
C MET A 300 19.51 -6.53 3.74
N THR A 301 18.58 -7.20 4.42
CA THR A 301 18.79 -7.76 5.76
C THR A 301 19.88 -8.82 5.77
N GLN A 302 19.87 -9.75 4.80
CA GLN A 302 20.92 -10.75 4.63
C GLN A 302 22.28 -10.09 4.36
N TYR A 303 22.32 -9.04 3.53
CA TYR A 303 23.54 -8.27 3.29
C TYR A 303 24.04 -7.60 4.57
N ILE A 304 23.17 -6.89 5.30
CA ILE A 304 23.52 -6.22 6.56
C ILE A 304 24.05 -7.24 7.57
N LYS A 305 23.33 -8.35 7.83
CA LYS A 305 23.79 -9.42 8.74
C LYS A 305 25.21 -9.91 8.40
N LYS A 306 25.53 -10.04 7.11
CA LYS A 306 26.85 -10.46 6.62
C LYS A 306 27.98 -9.44 6.89
N VAL A 307 27.68 -8.14 6.88
CA VAL A 307 28.69 -7.07 6.93
C VAL A 307 28.69 -6.23 8.21
N GLU A 308 27.61 -6.23 9.00
CA GLU A 308 27.40 -5.32 10.14
C GLU A 308 28.48 -5.46 11.21
N GLN A 309 28.99 -6.69 11.41
CA GLN A 309 30.04 -7.00 12.39
C GLN A 309 31.46 -6.68 11.89
N THR A 310 31.60 -6.13 10.67
CA THR A 310 32.91 -5.78 10.11
C THR A 310 33.35 -4.36 10.54
N PRO A 311 34.66 -4.12 10.70
CA PRO A 311 35.18 -2.77 10.94
C PRO A 311 34.80 -1.78 9.84
N GLU A 312 34.72 -2.24 8.59
CA GLU A 312 34.37 -1.42 7.43
C GLU A 312 32.95 -0.87 7.52
N PHE A 313 31.99 -1.64 8.05
CA PHE A 313 30.63 -1.16 8.27
C PHE A 313 30.56 -0.09 9.35
N SER A 314 31.20 -0.32 10.49
CA SER A 314 31.30 0.67 11.57
C SER A 314 31.97 1.97 11.10
N GLN A 315 33.06 1.85 10.34
CA GLN A 315 33.76 3.00 9.76
C GLN A 315 32.89 3.74 8.74
N ALA A 316 32.19 3.03 7.85
CA ALA A 316 31.28 3.64 6.89
C ALA A 316 30.15 4.42 7.58
N GLN A 317 29.61 3.89 8.69
CA GLN A 317 28.61 4.57 9.48
C GLN A 317 29.16 5.87 10.08
N GLU A 318 30.34 5.83 10.70
CA GLU A 318 30.99 7.03 11.25
C GLU A 318 31.28 8.08 10.18
N GLU A 319 31.80 7.66 9.02
CA GLU A 319 32.06 8.54 7.87
C GLU A 319 30.77 9.19 7.36
N MET A 320 29.71 8.39 7.19
CA MET A 320 28.39 8.86 6.74
C MET A 320 27.79 9.89 7.70
N LEU A 321 27.77 9.59 9.00
CA LEU A 321 27.17 10.45 10.02
C LEU A 321 27.99 11.72 10.31
N ALA A 322 29.22 11.81 9.79
CA ALA A 322 30.07 13.00 9.87
C ALA A 322 30.04 13.87 8.61
N ASP A 323 29.48 13.39 7.49
CA ASP A 323 29.44 14.12 6.23
C ASP A 323 28.23 15.07 6.17
N GLU A 324 28.48 16.38 6.21
CA GLU A 324 27.46 17.44 6.13
C GLU A 324 26.68 17.45 4.80
N LYS A 325 27.17 16.74 3.77
CA LYS A 325 26.43 16.54 2.52
C LYS A 325 25.39 15.44 2.60
N VAL A 326 25.54 14.51 3.57
CA VAL A 326 24.68 13.34 3.77
C VAL A 326 23.72 13.54 4.93
N VAL A 327 24.18 14.19 6.01
CA VAL A 327 23.37 14.51 7.18
C VAL A 327 23.37 16.01 7.44
N GLN A 328 22.19 16.58 7.67
CA GLN A 328 22.09 17.97 8.13
C GLN A 328 22.45 18.05 9.62
N SER A 329 23.75 18.17 9.90
CA SER A 329 24.23 18.21 11.27
C SER A 329 23.58 19.35 12.04
N THR A 330 23.04 19.05 13.22
CA THR A 330 22.38 20.06 14.05
C THR A 330 22.85 19.95 15.49
N LYS A 331 23.11 21.11 16.09
CA LYS A 331 23.50 21.24 17.49
C LYS A 331 22.49 22.13 18.19
N SER A 332 22.00 21.65 19.32
CA SER A 332 21.15 22.45 20.17
C SER A 332 21.42 22.12 21.63
N ASN A 333 21.60 23.16 22.45
CA ASN A 333 21.71 23.10 23.91
C ASN A 333 20.43 23.57 24.62
N ASN A 334 19.38 23.91 23.87
CA ASN A 334 18.12 24.44 24.40
C ASN A 334 17.03 23.37 24.48
N ILE A 335 17.35 22.10 24.20
CA ILE A 335 16.40 20.99 24.32
C ILE A 335 16.15 20.73 25.80
N LYS A 336 14.86 20.68 26.15
CA LYS A 336 14.39 20.44 27.52
C LYS A 336 13.60 19.15 27.64
N ILE A 337 13.03 18.69 26.53
CA ILE A 337 12.23 17.47 26.51
C ILE A 337 12.61 16.67 25.27
N PHE A 338 12.87 15.37 25.44
CA PHE A 338 13.03 14.41 24.36
C PHE A 338 11.86 13.44 24.39
N TYR A 339 11.11 13.39 23.30
CA TYR A 339 10.01 12.45 23.08
C TYR A 339 10.52 11.35 22.16
N TYR A 340 10.65 10.14 22.65
CA TYR A 340 11.20 9.05 21.85
C TYR A 340 10.16 8.58 20.83
N ASN A 341 10.63 8.15 19.66
CA ASN A 341 9.79 7.53 18.65
C ASN A 341 10.54 6.33 18.02
N ARG A 342 10.27 5.14 18.56
CA ARG A 342 10.76 3.86 18.06
C ARG A 342 9.68 3.09 17.28
N GLY A 343 8.66 3.79 16.77
CA GLY A 343 7.50 3.21 16.08
C GLY A 343 6.38 2.75 17.02
N ASN A 344 5.27 2.29 16.44
CA ASN A 344 4.01 1.96 17.15
C ASN A 344 4.05 0.66 17.97
N LEU A 345 5.03 -0.22 17.73
CA LEU A 345 5.20 -1.46 18.51
C LEU A 345 6.05 -1.27 19.76
N SER A 346 6.74 -0.14 19.85
CA SER A 346 7.71 0.14 20.90
C SER A 346 7.09 0.99 21.99
N ILE A 347 7.48 0.73 23.24
CA ILE A 347 7.16 1.63 24.34
C ILE A 347 8.10 2.83 24.25
N ASN A 348 7.52 4.02 24.09
CA ASN A 348 8.28 5.26 23.92
C ASN A 348 8.36 6.07 25.22
N GLN A 349 9.58 6.32 25.70
CA GLN A 349 9.86 7.15 26.87
C GLN A 349 9.84 8.66 26.56
N VAL A 350 9.74 9.44 27.63
CA VAL A 350 10.00 10.88 27.62
C VAL A 350 11.13 11.20 28.61
N ILE A 351 12.09 12.01 28.17
CA ILE A 351 13.15 12.56 29.03
C ILE A 351 12.89 14.04 29.23
N GLU A 352 12.74 14.46 30.49
CA GLU A 352 12.61 15.87 30.88
C GLU A 352 13.91 16.35 31.55
N LEU A 353 14.41 17.52 31.13
CA LEU A 353 15.62 18.14 31.64
C LEU A 353 15.27 19.44 32.39
N ASP A 354 15.38 19.41 33.72
CA ASP A 354 15.10 20.56 34.58
C ASP A 354 16.24 21.60 34.52
N ASN A 355 15.90 22.86 34.80
CA ASN A 355 16.85 23.98 34.74
C ASN A 355 17.91 23.96 35.85
N ASP A 356 17.72 23.16 36.89
CA ASP A 356 18.66 23.03 38.01
C ASP A 356 19.74 21.95 37.79
N GLY A 357 19.75 21.31 36.61
CA GLY A 357 20.68 20.24 36.28
C GLY A 357 20.21 18.84 36.70
N THR A 358 18.96 18.72 37.20
CA THR A 358 18.31 17.43 37.42
C THR A 358 17.34 17.12 36.28
N GLY A 359 16.84 15.88 36.20
CA GLY A 359 15.87 15.51 35.18
C GLY A 359 15.13 14.22 35.49
N ARG A 360 14.21 13.88 34.58
CA ARG A 360 13.30 12.74 34.72
C ARG A 360 13.34 11.83 33.51
N TYR A 361 13.33 10.53 33.78
CA TYR A 361 13.14 9.48 32.79
C TYR A 361 11.74 8.88 33.00
N LEU A 362 10.81 9.19 32.10
CA LEU A 362 9.41 8.81 32.20
C LEU A 362 9.10 7.68 31.21
N LEU A 363 8.63 6.53 31.70
CA LEU A 363 8.29 5.38 30.86
C LEU A 363 7.21 4.53 31.53
N GLN A 364 6.03 4.42 30.92
CA GLN A 364 4.88 3.68 31.48
C GLN A 364 4.59 4.11 32.92
N ASN A 365 5.00 3.32 33.93
CA ASN A 365 4.83 3.57 35.35
C ASN A 365 6.14 3.86 36.09
N TYR A 366 7.15 4.31 35.36
CA TYR A 366 8.50 4.55 35.86
C TYR A 366 8.86 6.03 35.79
N ASP A 367 9.27 6.57 36.94
CA ASP A 367 9.65 7.99 37.14
C ASP A 367 11.09 8.09 37.65
N GLY A 368 12.06 7.83 36.77
CA GLY A 368 13.48 7.85 37.08
C GLY A 368 14.02 9.25 37.33
N ARG A 369 15.00 9.39 38.24
CA ARG A 369 15.72 10.65 38.47
C ARG A 369 17.16 10.54 38.06
N PHE A 370 17.71 11.60 37.49
CA PHE A 370 19.13 11.70 37.17
C PHE A 370 19.61 13.16 37.27
N ASP A 371 20.93 13.32 37.38
CA ASP A 371 21.60 14.58 37.09
C ASP A 371 21.97 14.62 35.60
N TRP A 372 21.96 15.80 34.98
CA TRP A 372 22.37 15.96 33.59
C TRP A 372 23.29 17.14 33.35
N ILE A 373 24.11 17.02 32.31
CA ILE A 373 24.96 18.08 31.78
C ILE A 373 24.95 18.06 30.25
N TYR A 374 25.18 19.22 29.63
CA TYR A 374 25.44 19.32 28.21
C TYR A 374 26.87 19.81 27.98
N GLN A 375 27.73 18.97 27.40
CA GLN A 375 29.13 19.28 27.09
C GLN A 375 29.56 18.57 25.80
N ASN A 376 30.39 19.22 24.99
CA ASN A 376 30.91 18.67 23.73
C ASN A 376 29.82 18.12 22.80
N ASP A 377 28.70 18.85 22.68
CA ASP A 377 27.54 18.49 21.87
C ASP A 377 26.80 17.21 22.29
N VAL A 378 26.97 16.76 23.54
CA VAL A 378 26.33 15.57 24.12
C VAL A 378 25.59 15.93 25.40
N TYR A 379 24.35 15.46 25.53
CA TYR A 379 23.63 15.44 26.80
C TYR A 379 24.00 14.17 27.56
N THR A 380 24.58 14.29 28.75
CA THR A 380 24.91 13.15 29.61
C THR A 380 23.95 13.12 30.78
N LEU A 381 23.23 12.02 30.92
CA LEU A 381 22.35 11.69 32.04
C LEU A 381 23.09 10.73 32.97
N ASN A 382 23.07 10.98 34.28
CA ASN A 382 23.80 10.15 35.23
C ASN A 382 23.06 10.03 36.56
N ASN A 383 22.88 8.78 37.01
CA ASN A 383 22.51 8.44 38.38
C ASN A 383 23.26 7.16 38.77
N PRO A 384 24.23 7.22 39.69
CA PRO A 384 25.00 6.04 40.11
C PRO A 384 24.16 4.89 40.67
N GLU A 385 22.99 5.19 41.25
CA GLU A 385 22.06 4.19 41.78
C GLU A 385 21.12 3.62 40.70
N GLY A 386 21.16 4.17 39.48
CA GLY A 386 20.26 3.84 38.39
C GLY A 386 19.06 4.77 38.27
N PHE A 387 18.69 5.07 37.03
CA PHE A 387 17.47 5.85 36.70
C PHE A 387 16.49 5.08 35.80
N TYR A 388 16.79 3.82 35.47
CA TYR A 388 15.85 2.91 34.85
C TYR A 388 16.29 1.47 35.14
N ALA A 389 15.37 0.61 35.58
CA ALA A 389 15.69 -0.78 35.88
C ALA A 389 14.55 -1.71 35.45
N TYR A 390 14.90 -2.88 34.94
CA TYR A 390 13.94 -3.93 34.56
C TYR A 390 14.52 -5.32 34.86
N GLN A 391 13.62 -6.30 34.93
CA GLN A 391 13.97 -7.70 35.18
C GLN A 391 13.75 -8.52 33.92
N THR A 392 14.68 -9.42 33.62
CA THR A 392 14.57 -10.35 32.50
C THR A 392 15.24 -11.69 32.84
N THR A 393 15.25 -12.62 31.90
CA THR A 393 15.92 -13.92 32.05
C THR A 393 16.96 -14.12 30.97
N ALA A 394 18.07 -14.77 31.28
CA ALA A 394 19.08 -15.22 30.33
C ALA A 394 19.19 -16.75 30.35
N ASP A 395 19.32 -17.36 29.17
CA ASP A 395 19.70 -18.76 29.06
C ASP A 395 21.22 -18.85 29.06
N ILE A 396 21.79 -19.49 30.09
CA ILE A 396 23.24 -19.59 30.29
C ILE A 396 23.67 -21.04 30.46
N GLU A 397 24.83 -21.39 29.94
CA GLU A 397 25.38 -22.73 30.10
C GLU A 397 26.10 -22.85 31.45
N ILE A 398 25.56 -23.67 32.34
CA ILE A 398 26.16 -23.99 33.66
C ILE A 398 26.38 -25.49 33.72
N ASP A 399 27.64 -25.92 33.87
CA ASP A 399 28.05 -27.33 33.95
C ASP A 399 27.64 -28.19 32.73
N GLY A 400 27.54 -27.59 31.54
CA GLY A 400 27.15 -28.26 30.30
C GLY A 400 25.64 -28.44 30.12
N GLU A 401 24.83 -27.80 30.98
CA GLU A 401 23.38 -27.69 30.83
C GLU A 401 22.98 -26.21 30.67
N THR A 402 22.10 -25.92 29.71
CA THR A 402 21.49 -24.59 29.59
C THR A 402 20.47 -24.38 30.71
N LYS A 403 20.73 -23.40 31.57
CA LYS A 403 19.85 -22.97 32.65
C LYS A 403 19.34 -21.57 32.38
N ARG A 404 18.04 -21.37 32.58
CA ARG A 404 17.41 -20.06 32.53
C ARG A 404 17.53 -19.38 33.89
N VAL A 405 18.29 -18.31 33.95
CA VAL A 405 18.55 -17.55 35.18
C VAL A 405 17.91 -16.18 35.12
N ARG A 406 17.59 -15.61 36.29
CA ARG A 406 17.06 -14.26 36.41
C ARG A 406 18.22 -13.27 36.35
N GLN A 407 18.02 -12.16 35.65
CA GLN A 407 18.93 -11.02 35.68
C GLN A 407 18.17 -9.72 35.88
N GLU A 408 18.78 -8.80 36.63
CA GLU A 408 18.31 -7.43 36.83
C GLU A 408 19.23 -6.49 36.06
N VAL A 409 18.64 -5.63 35.23
CA VAL A 409 19.39 -4.70 34.39
C VAL A 409 19.04 -3.28 34.82
N THR A 410 20.06 -2.51 35.19
CA THR A 410 19.91 -1.12 35.66
C THR A 410 20.74 -0.17 34.81
N THR A 411 20.10 0.80 34.18
CA THR A 411 20.74 1.89 33.45
C THR A 411 21.09 3.02 34.42
N TYR A 412 22.37 3.36 34.48
CA TYR A 412 22.90 4.36 35.42
C TYR A 412 23.49 5.59 34.73
N LYS A 413 23.79 5.48 33.43
CA LYS A 413 24.25 6.59 32.60
C LYS A 413 23.70 6.44 31.18
N ALA A 414 23.33 7.56 30.56
CA ALA A 414 23.03 7.62 29.13
C ALA A 414 23.66 8.87 28.49
N GLU A 415 24.08 8.77 27.25
CA GLU A 415 24.62 9.87 26.44
C GLU A 415 23.78 10.04 25.18
N LEU A 416 23.19 11.23 25.00
CA LEU A 416 22.37 11.58 23.85
C LEU A 416 23.11 12.58 22.97
N LYS A 417 23.45 12.17 21.75
CA LYS A 417 24.11 13.00 20.75
C LYS A 417 23.18 13.24 19.56
N LEU A 418 22.84 14.49 19.29
CA LEU A 418 22.11 14.87 18.08
C LEU A 418 23.00 14.58 16.85
N ILE A 419 22.45 13.86 15.89
CA ILE A 419 23.14 13.51 14.64
C ILE A 419 22.66 14.45 13.53
N ALA A 420 21.36 14.42 13.25
CA ALA A 420 20.77 15.11 12.12
C ALA A 420 19.37 15.62 12.46
N ALA A 421 19.00 16.77 11.90
CA ALA A 421 17.60 17.17 11.86
C ALA A 421 16.82 16.23 10.92
N THR A 422 15.55 16.02 11.23
CA THR A 422 14.58 15.36 10.36
C THR A 422 13.42 16.32 10.09
N GLU A 423 12.47 15.95 9.23
CA GLU A 423 11.26 16.78 9.00
C GLU A 423 10.54 17.13 10.31
N ASN A 424 10.50 16.17 11.24
CA ASN A 424 9.90 16.32 12.56
C ASN A 424 10.87 15.76 13.62
N GLY A 425 11.77 16.61 14.14
CA GLY A 425 12.68 16.28 15.24
C GLY A 425 14.09 15.90 14.80
N PHE A 426 14.72 14.95 15.48
CA PHE A 426 16.14 14.60 15.31
C PHE A 426 16.39 13.10 15.25
N LEU A 427 17.42 12.72 14.50
CA LEU A 427 18.13 11.47 14.71
C LEU A 427 19.11 11.66 15.87
N VAL A 428 19.06 10.75 16.85
CA VAL A 428 19.90 10.78 18.06
C VAL A 428 20.63 9.47 18.21
N LYS A 429 21.94 9.55 18.47
CA LYS A 429 22.71 8.41 18.98
C LYS A 429 22.59 8.40 20.50
N GLU A 430 22.03 7.32 21.02
CA GLU A 430 21.94 7.04 22.44
C GLU A 430 22.96 5.96 22.80
N THR A 431 23.84 6.26 23.76
CA THR A 431 24.75 5.29 24.37
C THR A 431 24.35 5.09 25.83
N GLU A 432 23.81 3.94 26.17
CA GLU A 432 23.40 3.56 27.52
C GLU A 432 24.47 2.71 28.20
N TYR A 433 24.72 3.00 29.48
CA TYR A 433 25.62 2.23 30.34
C TYR A 433 24.81 1.55 31.44
N LYS A 434 24.93 0.23 31.51
CA LYS A 434 24.07 -0.63 32.34
C LYS A 434 24.90 -1.52 33.26
N ASN A 435 24.36 -1.78 34.44
CA ASN A 435 24.79 -2.86 35.31
C ASN A 435 23.84 -4.04 35.13
N VAL A 436 24.40 -5.24 34.97
CA VAL A 436 23.64 -6.50 34.92
C VAL A 436 23.99 -7.31 36.15
N GLU A 437 22.99 -7.62 36.95
CA GLU A 437 23.12 -8.36 38.20
C GLU A 437 22.37 -9.69 38.14
N TYR A 438 22.96 -10.74 38.72
CA TYR A 438 22.35 -12.05 38.88
C TYR A 438 21.95 -12.22 40.34
N PRO A 439 20.69 -11.94 40.72
CA PRO A 439 20.28 -11.82 42.13
C PRO A 439 20.49 -13.09 42.94
N ASP A 440 20.42 -14.25 42.30
CA ASP A 440 20.59 -15.53 42.97
C ASP A 440 22.06 -16.03 42.92
N GLY A 441 22.97 -15.19 42.43
CA GLY A 441 24.42 -15.41 42.44
C GLY A 441 24.90 -16.47 41.45
N GLU A 442 24.13 -16.71 40.38
CA GLU A 442 24.44 -17.74 39.38
C GLU A 442 25.68 -17.42 38.55
N LEU A 443 25.96 -16.13 38.33
CA LEU A 443 27.12 -15.60 37.61
C LEU A 443 27.64 -14.30 38.26
N GLU A 444 28.85 -13.88 37.86
CA GLU A 444 29.38 -12.58 38.23
C GLU A 444 28.62 -11.44 37.53
N ASN A 445 28.29 -10.39 38.29
CA ASN A 445 27.71 -9.17 37.74
C ASN A 445 28.69 -8.52 36.76
N TYR A 446 28.17 -7.92 35.69
CA TYR A 446 28.98 -7.26 34.66
C TYR A 446 28.36 -5.94 34.21
N GLN A 447 29.14 -5.15 33.47
CA GLN A 447 28.68 -3.92 32.87
C GLN A 447 28.52 -4.10 31.37
N LEU A 448 27.46 -3.51 30.83
CA LEU A 448 27.14 -3.52 29.42
C LEU A 448 27.00 -2.09 28.91
N THR A 449 27.43 -1.85 27.67
CA THR A 449 27.18 -0.60 26.95
C THR A 449 26.38 -0.93 25.70
N ASN A 450 25.24 -0.25 25.52
CA ASN A 450 24.40 -0.39 24.34
C ASN A 450 24.41 0.92 23.56
N GLU A 451 24.53 0.83 22.25
CA GLU A 451 24.35 1.98 21.35
C GLU A 451 23.12 1.75 20.49
N SER A 452 22.36 2.81 20.25
CA SER A 452 21.22 2.79 19.35
C SER A 452 21.03 4.13 18.65
N ILE A 453 20.42 4.09 17.48
CA ILE A 453 19.96 5.28 16.76
C ILE A 453 18.44 5.34 16.85
N LEU A 454 17.93 6.50 17.27
CA LEU A 454 16.50 6.72 17.48
C LEU A 454 16.07 8.03 16.86
N LYS A 455 14.80 8.07 16.45
CA LYS A 455 14.10 9.32 16.16
C LYS A 455 13.56 9.89 17.47
N VAL A 456 13.77 11.17 17.70
CA VAL A 456 13.19 11.90 18.83
C VAL A 456 12.54 13.18 18.35
N PHE A 457 11.37 13.50 18.89
CA PHE A 457 10.84 14.85 18.84
C PHE A 457 11.33 15.62 20.07
N THR A 458 11.29 16.95 20.01
CA THR A 458 11.60 17.82 21.14
C THR A 458 10.44 18.76 21.42
N GLN A 459 10.57 19.58 22.46
CA GLN A 459 9.55 20.60 22.73
C GLN A 459 9.37 21.62 21.58
N ASN A 460 10.34 21.73 20.66
CA ASN A 460 10.25 22.68 19.54
C ASN A 460 9.34 22.19 18.40
N GLU A 461 9.13 20.88 18.29
CA GLU A 461 8.23 20.27 17.31
C GLU A 461 6.77 20.26 17.79
N GLN A 462 6.52 20.64 19.05
CA GLN A 462 5.15 20.75 19.57
C GLN A 462 4.33 21.74 18.74
N VAL A 463 3.15 21.30 18.31
CA VAL A 463 2.16 22.12 17.60
C VAL A 463 0.96 22.40 18.50
N ASP A 464 0.10 23.31 18.08
CA ASP A 464 -1.17 23.51 18.78
C ASP A 464 -2.02 22.25 18.63
N PHE A 465 -2.60 21.78 19.74
CA PHE A 465 -3.49 20.63 19.72
C PHE A 465 -4.79 21.00 18.96
N THR A 466 -5.03 20.38 17.81
CA THR A 466 -6.15 20.74 16.92
C THR A 466 -7.35 19.80 17.02
N PHE A 467 -7.19 18.60 17.61
CA PHE A 467 -8.21 17.56 17.53
C PHE A 467 -9.41 17.82 18.45
N ALA A 468 -9.30 18.77 19.38
CA ALA A 468 -10.40 19.13 20.28
C ALA A 468 -11.54 19.91 19.59
N GLN A 469 -11.42 20.21 18.29
CA GLN A 469 -12.41 20.99 17.53
C GLN A 469 -13.40 20.13 16.73
N THR A 470 -13.40 18.81 16.93
CA THR A 470 -14.28 17.85 16.24
C THR A 470 -15.42 17.36 17.14
N GLN A 471 -16.53 16.95 16.52
CA GLN A 471 -17.61 16.21 17.21
C GLN A 471 -17.37 14.70 17.22
N ASN A 472 -16.41 14.22 16.44
CA ASN A 472 -16.06 12.81 16.37
C ASN A 472 -15.19 12.39 17.58
N PRO A 473 -15.21 11.10 17.97
CA PRO A 473 -14.30 10.58 18.97
C PRO A 473 -12.83 10.69 18.53
N ILE A 474 -11.92 10.75 19.50
CA ILE A 474 -10.49 10.92 19.26
C ILE A 474 -9.72 9.78 19.94
N ALA A 475 -8.93 9.03 19.20
CA ALA A 475 -8.01 8.03 19.75
C ALA A 475 -6.66 8.67 20.07
N LEU A 476 -6.16 8.50 21.30
CA LEU A 476 -4.88 9.06 21.77
C LEU A 476 -4.05 8.01 22.52
N PRO A 477 -2.71 8.08 22.51
CA PRO A 477 -1.88 7.28 23.39
C PRO A 477 -2.10 7.70 24.85
N ALA A 478 -1.90 6.80 25.81
CA ALA A 478 -2.01 7.08 27.23
C ALA A 478 -0.86 6.44 28.03
N PRO A 479 -0.47 6.98 29.20
CA PRO A 479 0.76 6.61 29.88
C PRO A 479 0.64 5.34 30.76
N HIS A 480 -0.06 4.30 30.29
CA HIS A 480 -0.27 3.01 30.97
C HIS A 480 -0.84 3.12 32.40
N ILE A 481 -1.90 3.92 32.56
CA ILE A 481 -2.58 4.13 33.83
C ILE A 481 -3.40 2.89 34.20
N PHE A 482 -3.22 2.37 35.42
CA PHE A 482 -3.97 1.23 35.93
C PHE A 482 -5.14 1.67 36.81
N VAL A 483 -6.38 1.46 36.34
CA VAL A 483 -7.63 1.77 37.07
C VAL A 483 -8.67 0.67 36.80
N ASP A 484 -9.43 0.25 37.81
CA ASP A 484 -10.55 -0.72 37.65
C ASP A 484 -10.29 -1.96 36.78
N GLN A 485 -9.13 -2.61 36.95
CA GLN A 485 -8.69 -3.77 36.11
C GLN A 485 -8.53 -3.42 34.62
N VAL A 486 -8.20 -2.16 34.33
CA VAL A 486 -7.87 -1.64 33.00
C VAL A 486 -6.50 -0.96 33.06
N SER A 487 -5.63 -1.26 32.09
CA SER A 487 -4.37 -0.56 31.82
C SER A 487 -4.53 0.28 30.56
N LEU A 488 -4.52 1.61 30.71
CA LEU A 488 -4.71 2.57 29.62
C LEU A 488 -3.37 2.94 28.96
N GLY A 489 -2.93 2.16 27.97
CA GLY A 489 -1.86 2.57 27.04
C GLY A 489 -2.38 3.39 25.85
N ALA A 490 -3.70 3.39 25.64
CA ALA A 490 -4.43 4.28 24.72
C ALA A 490 -5.83 4.56 25.26
N ILE A 491 -6.43 5.67 24.82
CA ILE A 491 -7.79 6.07 25.17
C ILE A 491 -8.55 6.62 23.96
N THR A 492 -9.87 6.45 23.97
CA THR A 492 -10.81 7.09 23.07
C THR A 492 -11.60 8.14 23.86
N LEU A 493 -11.50 9.39 23.41
CA LEU A 493 -12.17 10.54 24.01
C LEU A 493 -13.36 10.99 23.17
N MET A 494 -14.51 11.18 23.82
CA MET A 494 -15.60 12.00 23.29
C MET A 494 -15.56 13.35 23.99
N LEU A 495 -15.40 14.44 23.24
CA LEU A 495 -15.30 15.80 23.80
C LEU A 495 -16.54 16.61 23.39
N ASN A 496 -17.24 17.19 24.37
CA ASN A 496 -18.36 18.10 24.14
C ASN A 496 -17.91 19.55 24.26
N ASP A 497 -18.49 20.45 23.45
CA ASP A 497 -18.18 21.89 23.42
C ASP A 497 -18.34 22.60 24.78
N ASP A 498 -19.10 22.01 25.73
CA ASP A 498 -19.32 22.56 27.07
C ASP A 498 -18.19 22.24 28.08
N GLY A 499 -17.11 21.59 27.62
CA GLY A 499 -15.98 21.18 28.45
C GLY A 499 -16.20 19.86 29.20
N THR A 500 -17.27 19.12 28.90
CA THR A 500 -17.50 17.75 29.37
C THR A 500 -17.10 16.73 28.32
N GLY A 501 -16.99 15.46 28.70
CA GLY A 501 -16.70 14.39 27.76
C GLY A 501 -16.78 13.01 28.40
N ALA A 502 -16.30 12.00 27.70
CA ALA A 502 -16.17 10.64 28.23
C ALA A 502 -14.91 9.91 27.73
N VAL A 503 -14.44 8.93 28.51
CA VAL A 503 -13.40 7.96 28.12
C VAL A 503 -14.05 6.60 27.90
N SER A 504 -13.98 6.07 26.68
CA SER A 504 -14.69 4.82 26.32
C SER A 504 -14.14 3.57 27.01
N GLU A 505 -12.82 3.43 27.13
CA GLU A 505 -12.15 2.25 27.69
C GLU A 505 -12.47 2.04 29.18
N LEU A 506 -12.90 3.10 29.86
CA LEU A 506 -13.40 3.10 31.24
C LEU A 506 -14.94 3.06 31.29
N GLY A 507 -15.60 2.45 30.31
CA GLY A 507 -17.05 2.31 30.28
C GLY A 507 -17.79 3.65 30.09
N ASN A 508 -17.24 4.53 29.26
CA ASN A 508 -17.73 5.90 29.04
C ASN A 508 -17.74 6.74 30.33
N THR A 509 -16.70 6.62 31.15
CA THR A 509 -16.55 7.41 32.37
C THR A 509 -16.53 8.90 32.04
N PRO A 510 -17.33 9.74 32.74
CA PRO A 510 -17.36 11.18 32.51
C PRO A 510 -16.03 11.88 32.83
N ILE A 511 -15.64 12.79 31.94
CA ILE A 511 -14.48 13.67 32.13
C ILE A 511 -14.88 15.13 32.02
N THR A 512 -14.01 16.00 32.54
CA THR A 512 -13.97 17.41 32.11
C THR A 512 -12.70 17.66 31.33
N TRP A 513 -12.74 18.58 30.38
CA TRP A 513 -11.60 18.91 29.55
C TRP A 513 -11.49 20.42 29.30
N ARG A 514 -10.28 20.86 29.01
CA ARG A 514 -9.99 22.24 28.59
C ARG A 514 -8.70 22.30 27.79
N MET A 515 -8.58 23.31 26.94
CA MET A 515 -7.30 23.68 26.34
C MET A 515 -6.50 24.52 27.35
N ILE A 516 -5.22 24.21 27.50
CA ILE A 516 -4.29 25.00 28.31
C ILE A 516 -3.09 25.41 27.46
N GLU A 517 -2.48 26.54 27.79
CA GLU A 517 -1.18 26.92 27.24
C GLU A 517 -0.08 26.13 27.96
N ASP A 518 0.73 25.41 27.20
CA ASP A 518 1.87 24.63 27.67
C ASP A 518 2.98 24.69 26.60
N ASN A 519 4.19 25.07 26.99
CA ASN A 519 5.32 25.37 26.08
C ASN A 519 4.98 26.36 24.94
N ASN A 520 4.16 27.39 25.21
CA ASN A 520 3.65 28.35 24.21
C ASN A 520 2.78 27.73 23.10
N LYS A 521 2.21 26.55 23.34
CA LYS A 521 1.29 25.85 22.46
C LYS A 521 0.03 25.47 23.20
N GLN A 522 -1.08 25.31 22.49
CA GLN A 522 -2.29 24.76 23.08
C GLN A 522 -2.15 23.25 23.27
N SER A 523 -2.52 22.75 24.45
CA SER A 523 -2.50 21.32 24.81
C SER A 523 -3.83 20.93 25.44
N LEU A 524 -4.25 19.69 25.22
CA LEU A 524 -5.50 19.17 25.77
C LEU A 524 -5.24 18.66 27.19
N HIS A 525 -6.00 19.18 28.15
CA HIS A 525 -5.95 18.75 29.54
C HIS A 525 -7.30 18.16 29.95
N ILE A 526 -7.31 16.87 30.29
CA ILE A 526 -8.52 16.18 30.77
C ILE A 526 -8.41 15.88 32.28
N THR A 527 -9.55 15.75 32.92
CA THR A 527 -9.69 15.40 34.33
C THR A 527 -10.69 14.26 34.46
N LEU A 528 -10.25 13.16 35.06
CA LEU A 528 -11.05 11.98 35.35
C LEU A 528 -11.85 12.20 36.64
N SER A 529 -13.10 12.63 36.50
CA SER A 529 -13.92 13.10 37.64
C SER A 529 -14.16 12.02 38.70
N ASP A 530 -14.28 10.76 38.27
CA ASP A 530 -14.57 9.62 39.14
C ASP A 530 -13.32 8.97 39.76
N TYR A 531 -12.12 9.44 39.38
CA TYR A 531 -10.83 8.90 39.83
C TYR A 531 -10.00 10.00 40.50
N ASP A 532 -10.48 10.48 41.66
CA ASP A 532 -9.82 11.51 42.49
C ASP A 532 -9.44 12.83 41.77
N ASN A 533 -10.06 13.09 40.61
CA ASN A 533 -9.72 14.19 39.70
C ASN A 533 -8.29 14.12 39.16
N GLU A 534 -7.79 12.91 38.96
CA GLU A 534 -6.51 12.70 38.27
C GLU A 534 -6.58 13.24 36.83
N THR A 535 -5.44 13.70 36.33
CA THR A 535 -5.37 14.48 35.09
C THR A 535 -4.46 13.83 34.05
N ILE A 536 -4.81 13.98 32.79
CA ILE A 536 -3.95 13.62 31.65
C ILE A 536 -3.78 14.84 30.76
N LEU A 537 -2.53 15.15 30.42
CA LEU A 537 -2.14 16.23 29.51
C LEU A 537 -1.65 15.63 28.19
N PHE A 538 -2.21 16.06 27.08
CA PHE A 538 -1.80 15.66 25.73
C PHE A 538 -1.15 16.82 24.99
N ARG A 539 0.07 16.58 24.51
CA ARG A 539 0.80 17.45 23.58
C ARG A 539 0.78 16.82 22.19
N GLN A 540 0.43 17.61 21.18
CA GLN A 540 0.54 17.19 19.79
C GLN A 540 1.94 17.53 19.27
N LEU A 541 2.64 16.55 18.67
CA LEU A 541 4.02 16.65 18.22
C LEU A 541 4.15 16.75 16.70
N THR A 542 3.10 16.41 15.95
CA THR A 542 3.06 16.52 14.48
C THR A 542 1.70 17.07 14.03
N SER A 543 1.67 17.75 12.89
CA SER A 543 0.46 18.33 12.30
C SER A 543 0.04 17.64 10.99
N ASP A 544 0.47 16.40 10.79
CA ASP A 544 0.52 15.73 9.48
C ASP A 544 -0.81 15.04 9.09
N GLY A 545 -1.93 15.78 9.21
CA GLY A 545 -3.26 15.31 8.84
C GLY A 545 -4.05 14.68 9.98
N ASP A 546 -4.90 13.70 9.66
CA ASP A 546 -5.80 13.03 10.61
C ASP A 546 -5.02 12.13 11.58
N ILE A 547 -3.92 11.51 11.14
CA ILE A 547 -2.99 10.75 11.98
C ILE A 547 -1.84 11.65 12.46
N ALA A 548 -1.68 11.78 13.77
CA ALA A 548 -0.61 12.57 14.39
C ALA A 548 0.08 11.82 15.54
N THR A 549 1.28 12.28 15.90
CA THR A 549 2.00 11.80 17.07
C THR A 549 1.70 12.68 18.27
N PHE A 550 1.41 12.07 19.41
CA PHE A 550 1.10 12.74 20.66
C PHE A 550 2.00 12.24 21.78
N ALA A 551 2.29 13.13 22.73
CA ALA A 551 2.83 12.77 24.02
C ALA A 551 1.75 12.96 25.09
N ALA A 552 1.49 11.92 25.88
CA ALA A 552 0.55 11.95 26.98
C ALA A 552 1.30 11.92 28.31
N PHE A 553 0.87 12.74 29.26
CA PHE A 553 1.46 12.85 30.59
C PHE A 553 0.39 12.70 31.65
N SER A 554 0.69 11.97 32.71
CA SER A 554 -0.16 11.91 33.89
C SER A 554 0.66 11.90 35.17
N GLU A 555 -0.01 12.21 36.27
CA GLU A 555 0.51 11.99 37.61
C GLU A 555 -0.57 11.22 38.37
N PHE A 556 -0.28 10.00 38.81
CA PHE A 556 -1.20 9.17 39.59
C PHE A 556 -0.48 8.73 40.86
N ASP A 557 -1.11 8.90 42.02
CA ASP A 557 -0.51 8.60 43.33
C ASP A 557 0.89 9.26 43.54
N GLY A 558 1.12 10.41 42.90
CA GLY A 558 2.40 11.16 42.95
C GLY A 558 3.52 10.59 42.07
N ILE A 559 3.24 9.61 41.21
CA ILE A 559 4.16 9.09 40.20
C ILE A 559 3.82 9.75 38.86
N LYS A 560 4.82 10.42 38.27
CA LYS A 560 4.67 10.98 36.92
C LYS A 560 4.97 9.94 35.86
N ASN A 561 4.10 9.89 34.86
CA ASN A 561 4.15 8.94 33.78
C ASN A 561 4.02 9.65 32.44
N ALA A 562 4.62 9.07 31.41
CA ALA A 562 4.48 9.56 30.05
C ALA A 562 4.50 8.43 29.02
N SER A 563 3.86 8.69 27.88
CA SER A 563 3.97 7.86 26.68
C SER A 563 3.96 8.74 25.44
N VAL A 564 4.57 8.23 24.37
CA VAL A 564 4.53 8.84 23.03
C VAL A 564 3.97 7.80 22.07
N GLY A 565 2.99 8.20 21.26
CA GLY A 565 2.38 7.29 20.30
C GLY A 565 1.47 8.00 19.32
N THR A 566 0.86 7.21 18.46
CA THR A 566 -0.02 7.69 17.40
C THR A 566 -1.44 7.89 17.92
N GLY A 567 -2.10 8.95 17.45
CA GLY A 567 -3.51 9.23 17.65
C GLY A 567 -4.15 9.76 16.38
N SER A 568 -5.48 9.62 16.27
CA SER A 568 -6.26 10.10 15.14
C SER A 568 -7.67 10.50 15.59
N ILE A 569 -8.34 11.31 14.77
CA ILE A 569 -9.79 11.52 14.86
C ILE A 569 -10.45 10.29 14.25
N ILE A 570 -11.33 9.62 15.00
CA ILE A 570 -12.03 8.43 14.50
C ILE A 570 -13.12 8.87 13.52
N ASP A 571 -13.04 8.43 12.27
CA ASP A 571 -14.15 8.57 11.33
C ASP A 571 -15.20 7.48 11.65
N GLU A 572 -16.26 7.86 12.35
CA GLU A 572 -17.34 6.92 12.70
C GLU A 572 -18.13 6.40 11.48
N SER A 573 -17.90 6.94 10.28
CA SER A 573 -18.46 6.39 9.05
C SER A 573 -17.65 5.21 8.50
N GLU A 574 -16.41 5.02 8.94
CA GLU A 574 -15.57 3.88 8.61
C GLU A 574 -15.71 2.80 9.68
N THR A 575 -16.18 1.61 9.29
CA THR A 575 -16.26 0.46 10.18
C THR A 575 -15.74 -0.79 9.49
N PHE A 576 -15.40 -1.81 10.28
CA PHE A 576 -15.02 -3.10 9.71
C PHE A 576 -16.17 -3.68 8.89
N ASN A 577 -15.93 -3.90 7.59
CA ASN A 577 -16.85 -4.64 6.76
C ASN A 577 -16.56 -6.14 6.88
N ILE A 578 -17.50 -6.88 7.45
CA ILE A 578 -17.33 -8.32 7.68
C ILE A 578 -17.00 -9.13 6.42
N ALA A 579 -17.40 -8.66 5.23
CA ALA A 579 -17.06 -9.29 3.95
C ALA A 579 -15.58 -9.12 3.56
N THR A 580 -14.91 -8.09 4.09
CA THR A 580 -13.50 -7.78 3.79
C THR A 580 -12.56 -8.09 4.96
N ILE A 581 -13.08 -8.51 6.13
CA ILE A 581 -12.25 -8.93 7.26
C ILE A 581 -11.36 -10.13 6.92
N PRO A 582 -11.82 -11.19 6.21
CA PRO A 582 -10.95 -12.31 5.93
C PRO A 582 -9.69 -11.90 5.15
N GLY A 583 -8.54 -12.39 5.60
CA GLY A 583 -7.23 -12.01 5.08
C GLY A 583 -6.13 -12.11 6.13
N ILE A 584 -4.96 -11.59 5.76
CA ILE A 584 -3.76 -11.59 6.60
C ILE A 584 -3.52 -10.20 7.17
N TYR A 585 -3.17 -10.11 8.46
CA TYR A 585 -2.85 -8.86 9.14
C TYR A 585 -1.50 -8.98 9.87
N SER A 586 -0.51 -8.19 9.45
CA SER A 586 0.83 -8.14 10.08
C SER A 586 1.11 -6.76 10.67
N TYR A 587 2.02 -6.66 11.63
CA TYR A 587 2.48 -5.35 12.14
C TYR A 587 3.35 -4.63 11.12
N ASN A 588 4.35 -5.35 10.59
CA ASN A 588 5.25 -4.88 9.56
C ASN A 588 5.03 -5.78 8.35
N PHE A 589 4.88 -5.19 7.18
CA PHE A 589 4.76 -5.96 5.95
C PHE A 589 5.94 -5.59 5.07
N ASP A 590 7.05 -6.29 5.29
CA ASP A 590 8.11 -6.32 4.29
C ASP A 590 7.93 -7.50 3.30
N GLY A 591 7.01 -8.42 3.64
CA GLY A 591 6.61 -9.57 2.84
C GLY A 591 7.71 -10.61 2.62
N LYS A 592 8.87 -10.46 3.26
CA LYS A 592 10.09 -11.21 2.92
C LYS A 592 11.01 -11.48 4.11
N SER A 593 10.64 -11.12 5.32
CA SER A 593 11.41 -11.47 6.53
C SER A 593 11.16 -12.92 6.95
N LEU A 594 12.14 -13.49 7.67
CA LEU A 594 12.01 -14.78 8.36
C LEU A 594 11.62 -14.61 9.83
N ASP A 595 11.52 -13.38 10.30
CA ASP A 595 11.18 -13.00 11.67
C ASP A 595 9.90 -12.17 11.64
N GLU A 596 8.75 -12.83 11.79
CA GLU A 596 7.46 -12.23 11.51
C GLU A 596 6.35 -12.66 12.46
N PHE A 597 5.34 -11.80 12.59
CA PHE A 597 4.10 -12.13 13.31
C PHE A 597 2.88 -11.61 12.56
N TRP A 598 1.90 -12.49 12.32
CA TRP A 598 0.66 -12.12 11.65
C TRP A 598 -0.56 -12.86 12.18
N PHE A 599 -1.74 -12.36 11.80
CA PHE A 599 -3.02 -13.01 11.94
C PHE A 599 -3.52 -13.48 10.56
N GLU A 600 -4.11 -14.66 10.52
CA GLU A 600 -4.93 -15.15 9.41
C GLU A 600 -6.38 -15.23 9.91
N LEU A 601 -7.24 -14.38 9.38
CA LEU A 601 -8.66 -14.37 9.68
C LEU A 601 -9.40 -15.08 8.56
N TRP A 602 -9.98 -16.23 8.85
CA TRP A 602 -10.61 -17.10 7.86
C TRP A 602 -12.10 -16.80 7.71
N PRO A 603 -12.68 -16.95 6.50
CA PRO A 603 -14.10 -16.65 6.28
C PRO A 603 -15.08 -17.41 7.20
N ASP A 604 -14.69 -18.61 7.65
CA ASP A 604 -15.45 -19.46 8.56
C ASP A 604 -15.41 -19.00 10.04
N GLY A 605 -14.87 -17.81 10.32
CA GLY A 605 -14.73 -17.26 11.66
C GLY A 605 -13.55 -17.84 12.46
N LYS A 606 -12.72 -18.72 11.89
CA LYS A 606 -11.49 -19.17 12.56
C LYS A 606 -10.39 -18.12 12.43
N ALA A 607 -9.57 -18.00 13.47
CA ALA A 607 -8.39 -17.15 13.48
C ALA A 607 -7.15 -17.98 13.77
N ILE A 608 -6.07 -17.71 13.04
CA ILE A 608 -4.74 -18.24 13.33
C ILE A 608 -3.84 -17.04 13.59
N SER A 609 -3.06 -17.06 14.67
CA SER A 609 -1.95 -16.14 14.82
C SER A 609 -0.65 -16.92 14.73
N MET A 610 0.32 -16.39 14.01
CA MET A 610 1.57 -17.07 13.76
C MET A 610 2.74 -16.17 14.12
N SER A 611 3.77 -16.75 14.73
CA SER A 611 5.06 -16.12 14.95
C SER A 611 6.13 -17.04 14.39
N VAL A 612 7.05 -16.49 13.61
CA VAL A 612 8.23 -17.20 13.11
C VAL A 612 9.48 -16.41 13.46
N TYR A 613 10.58 -17.11 13.73
CA TYR A 613 11.87 -16.50 13.98
C TYR A 613 12.98 -17.47 13.59
N ASP A 614 13.78 -17.13 12.58
CA ASP A 614 14.93 -17.93 12.12
C ASP A 614 16.04 -17.89 13.18
N SER A 615 15.88 -18.76 14.17
CA SER A 615 16.68 -18.78 15.39
C SER A 615 18.09 -19.28 15.14
N ASN A 616 18.27 -20.09 14.10
CA ASN A 616 19.54 -20.74 13.78
C ASN A 616 20.30 -20.04 12.63
N GLU A 617 19.65 -19.08 11.96
CA GLU A 617 20.18 -18.24 10.89
C GLU A 617 20.61 -19.02 9.63
N ASP A 618 19.96 -20.15 9.33
CA ASP A 618 20.22 -20.95 8.13
C ASP A 618 19.41 -20.49 6.90
N GLY A 619 18.53 -19.50 7.06
CA GLY A 619 17.68 -18.96 6.01
C GLY A 619 16.46 -19.82 5.69
N GLN A 620 16.16 -20.83 6.51
CA GLN A 620 15.00 -21.70 6.36
C GLN A 620 14.21 -21.74 7.66
N LEU A 621 12.88 -21.75 7.54
CA LEU A 621 12.02 -21.89 8.71
C LEU A 621 11.79 -23.37 9.01
N SER A 622 11.94 -23.76 10.28
CA SER A 622 11.57 -25.06 10.80
C SER A 622 10.37 -24.99 11.74
N VAL A 623 9.78 -26.15 12.08
CA VAL A 623 8.71 -26.24 13.09
C VAL A 623 9.17 -25.74 14.47
N ALA A 624 10.46 -25.85 14.80
CA ALA A 624 10.99 -25.38 16.09
C ALA A 624 10.99 -23.84 16.19
N GLU A 625 11.04 -23.18 15.03
CA GLU A 625 11.13 -21.73 14.84
C GLU A 625 9.77 -21.07 14.65
N SER A 626 8.69 -21.84 14.73
CA SER A 626 7.32 -21.35 14.63
C SER A 626 6.54 -21.51 15.94
N ARG A 627 5.54 -20.63 16.10
CA ARG A 627 4.50 -20.72 17.14
C ARG A 627 3.16 -20.38 16.52
N ILE A 628 2.17 -21.22 16.76
CA ILE A 628 0.86 -21.11 16.12
C ILE A 628 -0.24 -21.09 17.18
N TYR A 629 -1.10 -20.09 17.12
CA TYR A 629 -2.17 -19.90 18.07
C TYR A 629 -3.50 -19.95 17.32
N ALA A 630 -4.28 -21.01 17.52
CA ALA A 630 -5.62 -21.08 16.94
C ALA A 630 -6.66 -20.39 17.85
N GLY A 631 -7.69 -19.86 17.23
CA GLY A 631 -8.89 -19.36 17.88
C GLY A 631 -9.93 -18.96 16.87
N ASN A 632 -10.74 -17.97 17.23
CA ASN A 632 -11.88 -17.52 16.43
C ASN A 632 -11.91 -16.00 16.38
N TRP A 633 -12.48 -15.46 15.31
CA TRP A 633 -12.85 -14.06 15.21
C TRP A 633 -14.34 -13.89 14.95
N HIS A 634 -14.87 -12.74 15.37
CA HIS A 634 -16.21 -12.28 15.04
C HIS A 634 -16.27 -10.76 15.14
N LEU A 635 -17.29 -10.16 14.53
CA LEU A 635 -17.55 -8.73 14.55
C LEU A 635 -18.88 -8.48 15.26
N ASP A 636 -18.84 -7.75 16.38
CA ASP A 636 -20.01 -7.29 17.13
C ASP A 636 -19.89 -5.78 17.40
N ASP A 637 -20.94 -5.00 17.10
CA ASP A 637 -20.99 -3.55 17.33
C ASP A 637 -19.72 -2.80 16.84
N ASP A 638 -19.28 -3.10 15.61
CA ASP A 638 -18.07 -2.56 14.96
C ASP A 638 -16.74 -2.90 15.65
N ILE A 639 -16.75 -3.85 16.59
CA ILE A 639 -15.56 -4.35 17.30
C ILE A 639 -15.21 -5.75 16.79
N LEU A 640 -14.05 -5.86 16.13
CA LEU A 640 -13.51 -7.14 15.70
C LEU A 640 -12.83 -7.81 16.90
N THR A 641 -13.43 -8.89 17.40
CA THR A 641 -12.87 -9.69 18.49
C THR A 641 -12.10 -10.87 17.92
N ILE A 642 -10.86 -11.08 18.34
CA ILE A 642 -10.00 -12.19 17.94
C ILE A 642 -9.56 -12.95 19.19
N THR A 643 -9.67 -14.27 19.19
CA THR A 643 -9.26 -15.12 20.32
C THR A 643 -8.07 -15.98 19.95
N ARG A 644 -7.24 -16.30 20.95
CA ARG A 644 -6.06 -17.17 20.83
C ARG A 644 -6.05 -18.15 21.99
N ASN A 645 -5.89 -19.43 21.68
CA ASN A 645 -5.92 -20.51 22.65
C ASN A 645 -4.55 -21.19 22.77
N LEU A 646 -4.30 -21.80 23.93
CA LEU A 646 -3.09 -22.56 24.22
C LEU A 646 -3.41 -23.88 24.91
N ASN A 647 -2.51 -24.86 24.76
CA ASN A 647 -2.47 -26.06 25.58
C ASN A 647 -1.07 -26.19 26.22
N GLY A 648 -0.91 -25.63 27.42
CA GLY A 648 0.37 -25.63 28.13
C GLY A 648 1.33 -24.62 27.52
N ARG A 649 2.44 -25.12 26.96
CA ARG A 649 3.36 -24.35 26.10
C ARG A 649 3.22 -24.71 24.62
N ASP A 650 2.32 -25.64 24.32
CA ASP A 650 2.10 -26.19 22.99
C ASP A 650 0.87 -25.55 22.34
N ASP A 651 0.83 -25.65 21.02
CA ASP A 651 -0.22 -25.07 20.19
C ASP A 651 -1.55 -25.82 20.38
N CYS A 652 -2.66 -25.08 20.39
CA CYS A 652 -4.00 -25.65 20.51
C CYS A 652 -4.76 -25.50 19.19
N TYR A 653 -4.80 -26.56 18.38
CA TYR A 653 -5.47 -26.54 17.07
C TYR A 653 -6.97 -26.83 17.12
N TYR A 654 -7.38 -27.82 17.94
CA TYR A 654 -8.77 -28.27 18.02
C TYR A 654 -9.41 -27.81 19.33
N VAL A 655 -9.58 -26.50 19.48
CA VAL A 655 -10.11 -25.86 20.72
C VAL A 655 -11.41 -26.49 21.20
N GLU A 656 -12.27 -26.94 20.28
CA GLU A 656 -13.57 -27.57 20.59
C GLU A 656 -13.46 -29.05 21.01
N GLN A 657 -12.34 -29.72 20.70
CA GLN A 657 -12.16 -31.16 20.91
C GLN A 657 -11.12 -31.48 21.98
N ASP A 658 -10.17 -30.59 22.23
CA ASP A 658 -9.14 -30.75 23.25
C ASP A 658 -9.54 -30.03 24.55
N PRO A 659 -9.92 -30.77 25.61
CA PRO A 659 -10.33 -30.18 26.88
C PRO A 659 -9.18 -29.49 27.62
N ASN A 660 -7.93 -29.63 27.19
CA ASN A 660 -6.78 -28.95 27.79
C ASN A 660 -6.51 -27.58 27.17
N CYS A 661 -7.19 -27.25 26.07
CA CYS A 661 -7.12 -25.93 25.48
C CYS A 661 -7.82 -24.89 26.37
N TRP A 662 -7.20 -23.74 26.55
CA TRP A 662 -7.84 -22.58 27.17
C TRP A 662 -7.59 -21.31 26.39
N LEU A 663 -8.52 -20.36 26.54
CA LEU A 663 -8.41 -19.00 26.00
C LEU A 663 -7.23 -18.30 26.67
N TRP A 664 -6.13 -18.09 25.93
CA TRP A 664 -4.94 -17.42 26.45
C TRP A 664 -4.98 -15.91 26.26
N ASN A 665 -5.52 -15.45 25.13
CA ASN A 665 -5.60 -14.03 24.82
C ASN A 665 -6.87 -13.72 24.04
N THR A 666 -7.62 -12.72 24.51
CA THR A 666 -8.65 -12.04 23.72
C THR A 666 -8.09 -10.71 23.24
N ARG A 667 -8.32 -10.41 21.97
CA ARG A 667 -8.10 -9.10 21.38
C ARG A 667 -9.39 -8.50 20.90
N GLN A 668 -9.54 -7.19 21.05
CA GLN A 668 -10.61 -6.43 20.42
C GLN A 668 -10.01 -5.28 19.64
N TRP A 669 -10.32 -5.21 18.36
CA TRP A 669 -9.90 -4.13 17.47
C TRP A 669 -11.10 -3.26 17.18
N LYS A 670 -10.96 -1.98 17.49
CA LYS A 670 -11.85 -0.92 17.03
C LYS A 670 -11.10 -0.10 16.00
N LEU A 671 -11.68 0.07 14.81
CA LEU A 671 -11.07 0.87 13.76
C LEU A 671 -10.93 2.32 14.21
N ILE A 672 -9.74 2.88 14.00
CA ILE A 672 -9.45 4.30 14.17
C ILE A 672 -9.51 4.97 12.80
N GLU A 673 -8.78 4.40 11.84
CA GLU A 673 -8.65 4.92 10.47
C GLU A 673 -8.13 3.81 9.55
N GLN A 674 -8.55 3.82 8.28
CA GLN A 674 -8.02 2.94 7.26
C GLN A 674 -7.45 3.74 6.08
N ILE A 675 -6.22 3.43 5.69
CA ILE A 675 -5.55 4.00 4.52
C ILE A 675 -5.14 2.84 3.61
N GLU A 676 -5.90 2.65 2.53
CA GLU A 676 -5.73 1.50 1.61
C GLU A 676 -5.76 0.17 2.41
N ASP A 677 -4.66 -0.60 2.39
CA ASP A 677 -4.51 -1.86 3.13
C ASP A 677 -3.89 -1.68 4.54
N THR A 678 -3.58 -0.46 4.97
CA THR A 678 -3.13 -0.18 6.33
C THR A 678 -4.32 0.19 7.20
N ILE A 679 -4.49 -0.49 8.33
CA ILE A 679 -5.48 -0.14 9.36
C ILE A 679 -4.79 0.35 10.64
N TYR A 680 -5.37 1.37 11.24
CA TYR A 680 -5.06 1.81 12.59
C TYR A 680 -6.20 1.40 13.49
N VAL A 681 -5.90 0.75 14.61
CA VAL A 681 -6.91 0.23 15.53
C VAL A 681 -6.56 0.59 16.96
N ASN A 682 -7.60 0.86 17.75
CA ASN A 682 -7.49 0.74 19.19
C ASN A 682 -7.60 -0.75 19.51
N ASN A 683 -6.55 -1.29 20.12
CA ASN A 683 -6.35 -2.70 20.33
C ASN A 683 -6.37 -2.98 21.84
N MET A 684 -7.40 -3.71 22.27
CA MET A 684 -7.52 -4.22 23.63
C MET A 684 -6.92 -5.60 23.71
N HIS A 685 -6.17 -5.88 24.77
CA HIS A 685 -5.64 -7.18 25.15
C HIS A 685 -6.23 -7.62 26.49
N GLN A 686 -6.67 -8.87 26.56
CA GLN A 686 -6.97 -9.52 27.83
C GLN A 686 -6.32 -10.91 27.86
N PHE A 687 -5.47 -11.17 28.84
CA PHE A 687 -4.72 -12.43 28.95
C PHE A 687 -5.28 -13.36 30.03
N THR A 688 -5.17 -14.67 29.82
CA THR A 688 -5.45 -15.69 30.83
C THR A 688 -4.30 -16.70 30.81
N TYR A 689 -3.54 -16.80 31.90
CA TYR A 689 -2.26 -17.52 31.87
C TYR A 689 -2.37 -19.01 32.20
N SER A 690 -3.48 -19.43 32.80
CA SER A 690 -3.68 -20.84 33.16
C SER A 690 -5.14 -21.29 32.99
N GLN A 691 -5.31 -22.59 32.78
CA GLN A 691 -6.62 -23.19 32.60
C GLN A 691 -7.50 -22.99 33.83
N GLY A 692 -8.69 -22.40 33.62
CA GLY A 692 -9.65 -22.11 34.70
C GLY A 692 -9.32 -20.86 35.53
N GLU A 693 -8.30 -20.09 35.15
CA GLU A 693 -8.06 -18.75 35.70
C GLU A 693 -9.05 -17.75 35.10
N GLU A 694 -9.42 -16.74 35.89
CA GLU A 694 -10.18 -15.61 35.36
C GLU A 694 -9.27 -14.76 34.45
N PRO A 695 -9.82 -14.16 33.38
CA PRO A 695 -9.07 -13.22 32.55
C PRO A 695 -8.48 -12.08 33.38
N ARG A 696 -7.25 -11.69 33.05
CA ARG A 696 -6.55 -10.55 33.64
C ARG A 696 -7.18 -9.21 33.26
N GLU A 697 -6.56 -8.14 33.74
CA GLU A 697 -6.86 -6.78 33.34
C GLU A 697 -6.86 -6.58 31.82
N LYS A 698 -7.70 -5.67 31.35
CA LYS A 698 -7.72 -5.25 29.95
C LYS A 698 -6.63 -4.22 29.72
N THR A 699 -5.77 -4.41 28.73
CA THR A 699 -4.74 -3.43 28.35
C THR A 699 -5.07 -2.86 26.98
N PHE A 700 -5.04 -1.54 26.83
CA PHE A 700 -5.34 -0.86 25.57
C PHE A 700 -4.07 -0.23 24.98
N ASP A 701 -3.92 -0.29 23.67
CA ASP A 701 -2.88 0.40 22.91
C ASP A 701 -3.38 0.73 21.49
N ASN A 702 -2.82 1.75 20.84
CA ASN A 702 -3.11 2.03 19.43
C ASN A 702 -2.10 1.29 18.57
N ARG A 703 -2.57 0.50 17.58
CA ARG A 703 -1.71 -0.25 16.66
C ARG A 703 -1.98 0.06 15.21
N LYS A 704 -0.92 -0.06 14.43
CA LYS A 704 -0.96 -0.19 12.97
C LYS A 704 -0.91 -1.67 12.62
N PHE A 705 -1.73 -2.09 11.66
CA PHE A 705 -1.62 -3.37 10.97
C PHE A 705 -1.68 -3.13 9.46
N ASN A 706 -0.92 -3.92 8.71
CA ASN A 706 -1.00 -3.98 7.26
C ASN A 706 -1.74 -5.25 6.86
N ARG A 707 -2.73 -5.09 5.99
CA ARG A 707 -3.49 -6.19 5.38
C ARG A 707 -2.72 -6.71 4.17
N ALA A 708 -2.80 -8.02 3.98
CA ALA A 708 -2.15 -8.70 2.86
C ALA A 708 -2.97 -9.89 2.36
N THR A 709 -2.69 -10.30 1.13
CA THR A 709 -3.26 -11.50 0.50
C THR A 709 -2.33 -12.71 0.55
N GLU A 710 -1.05 -12.50 0.90
CA GLU A 710 -0.04 -13.55 1.03
C GLU A 710 0.59 -13.50 2.43
N ARG A 711 1.14 -14.64 2.87
CA ARG A 711 1.87 -14.72 4.15
C ARG A 711 3.12 -13.86 4.07
N PRO A 712 3.46 -13.09 5.12
CA PRO A 712 4.50 -12.06 5.05
C PRO A 712 5.93 -12.63 5.12
N ILE A 713 6.21 -13.77 4.48
CA ILE A 713 7.48 -14.50 4.58
C ILE A 713 8.05 -14.82 3.20
N SER A 714 9.37 -14.78 3.07
CA SER A 714 10.05 -15.09 1.79
C SER A 714 10.27 -16.59 1.56
N SER A 715 10.39 -17.35 2.66
CA SER A 715 10.69 -18.79 2.62
C SER A 715 9.43 -19.61 2.81
N PRO A 716 9.23 -20.70 2.03
CA PRO A 716 8.09 -21.56 2.21
C PRO A 716 8.10 -22.18 3.60
N LEU A 717 6.92 -22.25 4.22
CA LEU A 717 6.78 -22.96 5.49
C LEU A 717 6.94 -24.47 5.27
N PRO A 718 7.52 -25.18 6.25
CA PRO A 718 7.48 -26.63 6.29
C PRO A 718 6.07 -27.18 6.04
N ASP A 719 5.97 -28.30 5.31
CA ASP A 719 4.70 -28.99 5.05
C ASP A 719 3.97 -29.32 6.36
N GLU A 720 4.70 -29.62 7.44
CA GLU A 720 4.12 -29.89 8.75
C GLU A 720 3.36 -28.69 9.33
N ILE A 721 3.81 -27.46 9.04
CA ILE A 721 3.11 -26.23 9.41
C ILE A 721 1.92 -26.01 8.47
N LEU A 722 2.14 -26.15 7.17
CA LEU A 722 1.09 -25.93 6.15
C LEU A 722 -0.11 -26.87 6.35
N GLN A 723 0.13 -28.12 6.76
CA GLN A 723 -0.94 -29.06 7.12
C GLN A 723 -1.83 -28.56 8.27
N GLN A 724 -1.32 -27.66 9.11
CA GLN A 724 -2.04 -27.15 10.28
C GLN A 724 -2.77 -25.84 9.99
N ILE A 725 -2.15 -24.95 9.22
CA ILE A 725 -2.70 -23.60 8.97
C ILE A 725 -3.39 -23.47 7.61
N GLY A 726 -3.12 -24.39 6.68
CA GLY A 726 -3.57 -24.36 5.28
C GLY A 726 -2.41 -24.13 4.32
N TYR A 727 -2.48 -24.73 3.14
CA TYR A 727 -1.47 -24.51 2.10
C TYR A 727 -1.62 -23.12 1.49
N GLN A 728 -2.86 -22.64 1.37
CA GLN A 728 -3.17 -21.29 0.93
C GLN A 728 -3.52 -20.36 2.11
N PRO A 729 -3.28 -19.04 1.98
CA PRO A 729 -3.75 -18.04 2.94
C PRO A 729 -5.28 -17.85 2.87
N PRO A 730 -5.91 -17.25 3.91
CA PRO A 730 -7.33 -16.93 3.87
C PRO A 730 -7.63 -15.88 2.79
N VAL A 731 -8.69 -16.12 2.02
CA VAL A 731 -9.21 -15.17 1.04
C VAL A 731 -10.65 -14.80 1.38
N SER A 732 -11.04 -13.57 1.09
CA SER A 732 -12.43 -13.13 1.24
C SER A 732 -13.34 -13.91 0.29
N LEU A 733 -14.46 -14.44 0.81
CA LEU A 733 -15.47 -15.09 -0.02
C LEU A 733 -16.48 -14.05 -0.50
N THR A 734 -16.65 -13.94 -1.81
CA THR A 734 -17.57 -12.99 -2.45
C THR A 734 -18.51 -13.71 -3.40
N GLY A 735 -19.70 -13.15 -3.62
CA GLY A 735 -20.64 -13.71 -4.61
C GLY A 735 -21.34 -15.02 -4.21
N LEU A 736 -21.14 -15.54 -3.00
CA LEU A 736 -21.89 -16.70 -2.50
C LEU A 736 -23.39 -16.39 -2.40
N ILE A 737 -24.21 -17.35 -2.84
CA ILE A 737 -25.66 -17.23 -2.80
C ILE A 737 -26.15 -17.49 -1.38
N SER A 738 -27.03 -16.60 -0.89
CA SER A 738 -27.58 -16.73 0.47
C SER A 738 -28.39 -18.03 0.66
N PRO A 739 -28.04 -18.88 1.66
CA PRO A 739 -28.81 -20.06 2.03
C PRO A 739 -30.26 -19.75 2.40
N ASN A 740 -30.54 -18.52 2.84
CA ASN A 740 -31.89 -18.05 3.19
C ASN A 740 -32.89 -18.22 2.02
N ASN A 741 -32.42 -18.21 0.78
CA ASN A 741 -33.26 -18.43 -0.41
C ASN A 741 -33.78 -19.88 -0.53
N TYR A 742 -33.21 -20.82 0.22
CA TYR A 742 -33.44 -22.26 0.12
C TYR A 742 -33.89 -22.92 1.43
N LEU A 743 -34.12 -22.15 2.50
CA LEU A 743 -34.60 -22.69 3.77
C LEU A 743 -35.94 -23.43 3.60
N GLY A 744 -36.05 -24.57 4.27
CA GLY A 744 -37.18 -25.50 4.20
C GLY A 744 -37.30 -26.26 2.87
N LYS A 745 -36.39 -26.07 1.91
CA LYS A 745 -36.36 -26.81 0.64
C LYS A 745 -35.33 -27.94 0.71
N ARG A 746 -35.62 -29.02 0.00
CA ARG A 746 -34.63 -30.07 -0.27
C ARG A 746 -33.81 -29.69 -1.49
N LEU A 747 -32.50 -29.73 -1.31
CA LEU A 747 -31.47 -29.57 -2.33
C LEU A 747 -30.96 -30.96 -2.68
N TYR A 748 -31.55 -31.55 -3.70
CA TYR A 748 -31.26 -32.89 -4.19
C TYR A 748 -29.97 -32.91 -5.01
N PHE A 749 -29.06 -33.82 -4.71
CA PHE A 749 -27.80 -33.96 -5.43
C PHE A 749 -27.56 -35.44 -5.79
N THR A 750 -26.64 -35.67 -6.72
CA THR A 750 -26.15 -37.00 -7.06
C THR A 750 -24.65 -37.02 -6.83
N ASP A 751 -24.17 -38.10 -6.21
CA ASP A 751 -22.73 -38.28 -6.02
C ASP A 751 -22.02 -38.35 -7.38
N HIS A 752 -20.86 -37.72 -7.49
CA HIS A 752 -20.04 -37.78 -8.68
C HIS A 752 -19.07 -38.98 -8.70
N ASP A 753 -19.12 -39.91 -7.74
CA ASP A 753 -18.23 -41.06 -7.74
C ASP A 753 -18.57 -42.13 -8.80
N TYR A 754 -17.54 -42.55 -9.52
CA TYR A 754 -17.60 -43.01 -10.91
C TYR A 754 -17.63 -44.53 -11.02
N LYS A 755 -18.82 -45.11 -11.32
CA LYS A 755 -19.03 -46.39 -12.08
C LYS A 755 -20.42 -47.02 -11.90
N VAL A 756 -21.30 -46.50 -11.06
CA VAL A 756 -22.63 -47.08 -10.78
C VAL A 756 -23.68 -45.96 -10.83
N GLU A 757 -24.94 -46.27 -11.15
CA GLU A 757 -26.06 -45.33 -10.93
C GLU A 757 -25.94 -44.77 -9.51
N GLY A 758 -25.61 -43.48 -9.37
CA GLY A 758 -25.48 -42.84 -8.06
C GLY A 758 -26.80 -42.91 -7.30
N GLU A 759 -26.74 -42.99 -5.98
CA GLU A 759 -27.95 -42.79 -5.17
C GLU A 759 -28.25 -41.29 -5.06
N LEU A 760 -29.53 -40.94 -5.14
CA LEU A 760 -29.98 -39.56 -5.01
C LEU A 760 -29.96 -39.14 -3.54
N GLY A 761 -29.12 -38.17 -3.21
CA GLY A 761 -29.04 -37.55 -1.90
C GLY A 761 -29.81 -36.24 -1.81
N TYR A 762 -29.97 -35.70 -0.60
CA TYR A 762 -30.39 -34.31 -0.42
C TYR A 762 -29.83 -33.67 0.85
N PHE A 763 -29.65 -32.36 0.80
CA PHE A 763 -29.55 -31.48 1.97
C PHE A 763 -30.88 -30.75 2.18
N GLN A 764 -31.26 -30.52 3.43
CA GLN A 764 -32.34 -29.59 3.79
C GLN A 764 -31.91 -28.78 5.00
N PHE A 765 -32.02 -27.46 4.91
CA PHE A 765 -31.71 -26.52 5.99
C PHE A 765 -33.01 -25.87 6.46
N ASP A 766 -33.31 -25.94 7.75
CA ASP A 766 -34.55 -25.44 8.34
C ASP A 766 -34.33 -24.13 9.12
N ASP A 767 -35.37 -23.30 9.25
CA ASP A 767 -35.32 -21.97 9.91
C ASP A 767 -34.92 -22.00 11.39
N ASN A 768 -34.91 -23.18 12.02
CA ASN A 768 -34.51 -23.39 13.40
C ASN A 768 -33.03 -23.77 13.55
N ASN A 769 -32.21 -23.49 12.54
CA ASN A 769 -30.79 -23.83 12.45
C ASN A 769 -30.51 -25.34 12.49
N SER A 770 -31.47 -26.19 12.10
CA SER A 770 -31.25 -27.63 11.96
C SER A 770 -31.11 -28.04 10.49
N PHE A 771 -30.31 -29.07 10.23
CA PHE A 771 -30.17 -29.63 8.89
C PHE A 771 -30.48 -31.12 8.85
N GLN A 772 -30.87 -31.58 7.67
CA GLN A 772 -30.98 -32.99 7.30
C GLN A 772 -30.08 -33.26 6.10
N TYR A 773 -29.32 -34.35 6.20
CA TYR A 773 -28.52 -34.89 5.10
C TYR A 773 -28.95 -36.33 4.86
N TYR A 774 -29.36 -36.65 3.64
CA TYR A 774 -29.75 -38.00 3.25
C TYR A 774 -28.89 -38.47 2.09
N GLN A 775 -28.27 -39.64 2.24
CA GLN A 775 -27.57 -40.36 1.18
C GLN A 775 -27.47 -41.85 1.57
N ASP A 776 -27.48 -42.78 0.62
CA ASP A 776 -27.27 -44.21 0.86
C ASP A 776 -28.21 -44.84 1.89
N ASN A 777 -29.49 -44.44 1.86
CA ASN A 777 -30.51 -44.80 2.86
C ASN A 777 -30.16 -44.42 4.32
N ASN A 778 -29.18 -43.53 4.52
CA ASN A 778 -28.81 -42.99 5.82
C ASN A 778 -29.26 -41.53 5.93
N LEU A 779 -29.99 -41.22 6.99
CA LEU A 779 -30.38 -39.86 7.34
C LEU A 779 -29.51 -39.39 8.52
N SER A 780 -28.73 -38.35 8.29
CA SER A 780 -27.98 -37.62 9.32
C SER A 780 -28.68 -36.29 9.60
N THR A 781 -28.68 -35.88 10.86
CA THR A 781 -29.30 -34.62 11.30
C THR A 781 -28.38 -33.91 12.27
N GLY A 782 -28.36 -32.58 12.21
CA GLY A 782 -27.58 -31.76 13.11
C GLY A 782 -28.04 -30.32 13.11
N THR A 783 -27.15 -29.43 13.55
CA THR A 783 -27.34 -27.98 13.53
C THR A 783 -26.38 -27.34 12.55
N TYR A 784 -26.71 -26.15 12.05
CA TYR A 784 -25.80 -25.37 11.21
C TYR A 784 -25.69 -23.93 11.70
N GLN A 785 -24.65 -23.24 11.23
CA GLN A 785 -24.47 -21.80 11.38
C GLN A 785 -24.23 -21.18 10.01
N ILE A 786 -24.89 -20.05 9.74
CA ILE A 786 -24.64 -19.22 8.55
C ILE A 786 -23.69 -18.09 8.95
N PHE A 787 -22.61 -17.94 8.21
CA PHE A 787 -21.68 -16.82 8.33
C PHE A 787 -22.12 -15.66 7.44
N SER A 788 -21.57 -14.48 7.70
CA SER A 788 -21.96 -13.25 7.00
C SER A 788 -21.67 -13.25 5.50
N ASP A 789 -20.70 -14.05 5.09
CA ASP A 789 -20.36 -14.31 3.69
C ASP A 789 -21.27 -15.36 3.03
N ASN A 790 -22.27 -15.87 3.76
CA ASN A 790 -23.21 -16.92 3.37
C ASN A 790 -22.66 -18.37 3.41
N GLN A 791 -21.48 -18.60 4.00
CA GLN A 791 -21.01 -19.96 4.25
C GLN A 791 -21.86 -20.66 5.32
N LEU A 792 -22.14 -21.95 5.13
CA LEU A 792 -22.76 -22.83 6.12
C LEU A 792 -21.72 -23.75 6.74
N ILE A 793 -21.60 -23.75 8.08
CA ILE A 793 -20.85 -24.77 8.80
C ILE A 793 -21.82 -25.74 9.47
N LEU A 794 -21.68 -27.02 9.15
CA LEU A 794 -22.50 -28.09 9.68
C LEU A 794 -21.91 -28.62 10.98
N ARG A 795 -22.78 -28.97 11.93
CA ARG A 795 -22.42 -29.56 13.22
C ARG A 795 -23.37 -30.69 13.55
N ASP A 796 -22.87 -31.92 13.68
CA ASP A 796 -23.65 -33.06 14.16
C ASP A 796 -22.90 -33.83 15.27
N GLY A 797 -23.51 -34.87 15.82
CA GLY A 797 -22.87 -35.72 16.82
C GLY A 797 -21.89 -36.75 16.24
N SER A 798 -21.54 -36.68 14.95
CA SER A 798 -20.71 -37.66 14.25
C SER A 798 -19.42 -37.01 13.74
N SER A 799 -18.38 -37.80 13.46
CA SER A 799 -17.14 -37.27 12.86
C SER A 799 -17.31 -36.87 11.39
N LEU A 800 -18.44 -37.21 10.75
CA LEU A 800 -18.61 -37.02 9.31
C LEU A 800 -18.99 -35.59 8.96
N MET A 801 -19.89 -34.97 9.74
CA MET A 801 -20.46 -33.66 9.44
C MET A 801 -20.02 -32.56 10.42
N TYR A 802 -19.37 -32.91 11.53
CA TYR A 802 -18.85 -31.92 12.47
C TYR A 802 -17.77 -31.04 11.82
N GLY A 803 -18.07 -29.75 11.63
CA GLY A 803 -17.18 -28.77 11.03
C GLY A 803 -17.14 -28.77 9.50
N ALA A 804 -17.99 -29.55 8.82
CA ALA A 804 -18.03 -29.58 7.36
C ALA A 804 -18.63 -28.28 6.81
N ASN A 805 -17.98 -27.68 5.80
CA ASN A 805 -18.49 -26.51 5.11
C ASN A 805 -19.46 -26.89 3.98
N TYR A 806 -20.44 -26.03 3.76
CA TYR A 806 -21.38 -26.07 2.66
C TYR A 806 -21.57 -24.65 2.13
N SER A 807 -21.59 -24.45 0.82
CA SER A 807 -21.78 -23.11 0.24
C SER A 807 -22.46 -23.18 -1.12
N LEU A 808 -23.24 -22.16 -1.45
CA LEU A 808 -23.93 -22.06 -2.74
C LEU A 808 -23.15 -21.09 -3.63
N LEU A 809 -22.59 -21.57 -4.74
CA LEU A 809 -21.68 -20.80 -5.60
C LEU A 809 -22.43 -19.99 -6.67
N ILE A 810 -23.22 -20.67 -7.50
CA ILE A 810 -23.95 -20.07 -8.61
C ILE A 810 -25.24 -20.83 -8.87
N GLY A 811 -26.33 -20.14 -9.23
CA GLY A 811 -27.65 -20.75 -9.35
C GLY A 811 -28.44 -20.23 -10.54
N SER A 812 -29.30 -21.08 -11.07
CA SER A 812 -30.23 -20.79 -12.16
C SER A 812 -31.54 -21.53 -11.95
N SER A 813 -32.65 -20.79 -11.89
CA SER A 813 -34.02 -21.31 -11.74
C SER A 813 -34.20 -22.38 -10.65
N ASN A 814 -34.04 -23.66 -10.99
CA ASN A 814 -34.27 -24.86 -10.18
C ASN A 814 -32.99 -25.56 -9.73
N VAL A 815 -31.81 -25.12 -10.17
CA VAL A 815 -30.50 -25.73 -9.88
C VAL A 815 -29.52 -24.70 -9.31
N VAL A 816 -28.67 -25.15 -8.40
CA VAL A 816 -27.58 -24.37 -7.81
C VAL A 816 -26.33 -25.24 -7.73
N ILE A 817 -25.18 -24.74 -8.18
CA ILE A 817 -23.90 -25.39 -7.90
C ILE A 817 -23.53 -25.06 -6.47
N ALA A 818 -23.24 -26.09 -5.69
CA ALA A 818 -22.87 -25.93 -4.29
C ALA A 818 -21.64 -26.78 -3.98
N THR A 819 -20.90 -26.32 -2.97
CA THR A 819 -19.79 -27.05 -2.38
C THR A 819 -20.27 -27.78 -1.14
N PHE A 820 -19.71 -28.97 -0.91
CA PHE A 820 -19.78 -29.67 0.35
C PHE A 820 -18.43 -30.32 0.60
N LYS A 821 -17.70 -29.85 1.62
CA LYS A 821 -16.27 -30.13 1.78
C LYS A 821 -15.50 -29.72 0.51
N GLU A 822 -14.74 -30.65 -0.05
CA GLU A 822 -13.99 -30.49 -1.30
C GLU A 822 -14.81 -30.77 -2.57
N HIS A 823 -16.06 -31.26 -2.43
CA HIS A 823 -16.88 -31.66 -3.57
C HIS A 823 -17.74 -30.51 -4.11
N ILE A 824 -17.92 -30.50 -5.44
CA ILE A 824 -18.71 -29.51 -6.16
C ILE A 824 -19.64 -30.21 -7.14
N TRP A 825 -20.92 -29.91 -7.01
CA TRP A 825 -21.95 -30.54 -7.81
C TRP A 825 -23.26 -29.73 -7.87
N PRO A 826 -24.05 -29.91 -8.93
CA PRO A 826 -25.37 -29.31 -9.01
C PRO A 826 -26.32 -29.92 -8.00
N HIS A 827 -27.00 -29.04 -7.26
CA HIS A 827 -28.11 -29.35 -6.40
C HIS A 827 -29.41 -28.81 -7.00
N PHE A 828 -30.44 -29.64 -7.02
CA PHE A 828 -31.72 -29.34 -7.61
C PHE A 828 -32.78 -29.19 -6.53
N THR A 829 -33.66 -28.22 -6.71
CA THR A 829 -34.84 -28.03 -5.84
C THR A 829 -35.99 -29.00 -6.18
N SER A 830 -35.85 -29.78 -7.25
CA SER A 830 -36.80 -30.79 -7.74
C SER A 830 -36.12 -32.16 -7.77
N GLU A 831 -36.73 -33.15 -7.12
CA GLU A 831 -36.26 -34.53 -7.13
C GLU A 831 -36.27 -35.13 -8.55
N ASN A 832 -37.23 -34.74 -9.38
CA ASN A 832 -37.35 -35.25 -10.75
C ASN A 832 -36.20 -34.74 -11.62
N ASP A 833 -35.85 -33.47 -11.49
CA ASP A 833 -34.82 -32.82 -12.30
C ASP A 833 -33.45 -33.38 -11.93
N ALA A 834 -33.21 -33.66 -10.65
CA ALA A 834 -32.00 -34.35 -10.19
C ALA A 834 -31.89 -35.78 -10.77
N LYS A 835 -32.99 -36.54 -10.78
CA LYS A 835 -33.03 -37.89 -11.39
C LYS A 835 -32.79 -37.87 -12.89
N GLU A 836 -33.33 -36.86 -13.58
CA GLU A 836 -33.10 -36.66 -15.00
C GLU A 836 -31.63 -36.35 -15.29
N TYR A 837 -31.04 -35.39 -14.56
CA TYR A 837 -29.61 -35.07 -14.65
C TYR A 837 -28.73 -36.29 -14.36
N MET A 838 -29.05 -37.06 -13.32
CA MET A 838 -28.33 -38.29 -12.98
C MET A 838 -28.35 -39.32 -14.12
N SER A 839 -29.49 -39.51 -14.79
CA SER A 839 -29.58 -40.40 -15.97
C SER A 839 -28.81 -39.85 -17.17
N ILE A 840 -28.88 -38.54 -17.42
CA ILE A 840 -28.10 -37.85 -18.47
C ILE A 840 -26.61 -38.11 -18.31
N VAL A 841 -26.11 -37.90 -17.08
CA VAL A 841 -24.71 -38.14 -16.75
C VAL A 841 -24.39 -39.62 -16.87
N ALA A 842 -25.18 -40.54 -16.29
CA ALA A 842 -24.91 -41.98 -16.34
C ALA A 842 -24.83 -42.51 -17.78
N ASP A 843 -25.73 -42.09 -18.65
CA ASP A 843 -25.89 -42.59 -20.02
C ASP A 843 -25.04 -41.84 -21.06
N ASN A 844 -24.23 -40.85 -20.66
CA ASN A 844 -23.46 -39.96 -21.55
C ASN A 844 -24.34 -39.28 -22.62
N LYS A 845 -25.52 -38.80 -22.22
CA LYS A 845 -26.53 -38.28 -23.15
C LYS A 845 -26.43 -36.75 -23.27
N PRO A 846 -26.06 -36.17 -24.42
CA PRO A 846 -26.10 -34.71 -24.56
C PRO A 846 -27.53 -34.18 -24.41
N VAL A 847 -27.67 -33.05 -23.71
CA VAL A 847 -28.98 -32.37 -23.56
C VAL A 847 -29.21 -31.26 -24.58
N SER A 848 -28.15 -30.82 -25.25
CA SER A 848 -28.17 -29.75 -26.25
C SER A 848 -26.98 -29.87 -27.20
N ASN A 849 -27.10 -29.25 -28.38
CA ASN A 849 -25.96 -28.95 -29.26
C ASN A 849 -25.22 -27.69 -28.76
N VAL A 850 -24.10 -27.32 -29.40
CA VAL A 850 -23.25 -26.16 -29.07
C VAL A 850 -23.66 -24.86 -29.79
N GLU A 851 -24.69 -24.87 -30.63
CA GLU A 851 -25.09 -23.70 -31.43
C GLU A 851 -25.31 -22.42 -30.60
N HIS A 852 -25.84 -22.54 -29.37
CA HIS A 852 -26.04 -21.40 -28.47
C HIS A 852 -24.76 -20.89 -27.78
N LEU A 853 -23.64 -21.60 -27.94
CA LEU A 853 -22.32 -21.21 -27.45
C LEU A 853 -21.48 -20.49 -28.52
N ILE A 854 -21.85 -20.62 -29.80
CA ILE A 854 -21.07 -20.08 -30.91
C ILE A 854 -20.94 -18.56 -30.78
N GLY A 855 -19.70 -18.06 -30.84
CA GLY A 855 -19.36 -16.65 -30.74
C GLY A 855 -19.54 -16.01 -29.36
N ARG A 856 -19.93 -16.79 -28.33
CA ARG A 856 -20.04 -16.29 -26.96
C ARG A 856 -18.69 -16.35 -26.24
N ASP A 857 -18.45 -15.35 -25.41
CA ASP A 857 -17.36 -15.38 -24.43
C ASP A 857 -17.71 -16.42 -23.36
N ILE A 858 -16.86 -17.43 -23.20
CA ILE A 858 -17.06 -18.51 -22.23
C ILE A 858 -15.89 -18.52 -21.27
N TYR A 859 -16.22 -18.49 -19.99
CA TYR A 859 -15.30 -18.63 -18.87
C TYR A 859 -15.47 -20.06 -18.35
N MET A 860 -14.63 -20.96 -18.85
CA MET A 860 -14.63 -22.36 -18.44
C MET A 860 -13.91 -22.51 -17.11
N VAL A 861 -14.65 -22.94 -16.09
CA VAL A 861 -14.12 -23.25 -14.77
C VAL A 861 -13.91 -24.76 -14.69
N ASP A 862 -12.66 -25.15 -14.46
CA ASP A 862 -12.23 -26.55 -14.38
C ASP A 862 -10.96 -26.68 -13.51
N ARG A 863 -10.49 -27.89 -13.26
CA ARG A 863 -9.29 -28.20 -12.48
C ARG A 863 -8.06 -28.30 -13.37
N ASP A 864 -6.97 -27.70 -12.91
CA ASP A 864 -5.67 -27.84 -13.55
C ASP A 864 -4.96 -29.15 -13.13
N ARG A 865 -3.69 -29.30 -13.52
CA ARG A 865 -2.90 -30.51 -13.22
C ARG A 865 -2.53 -30.66 -11.75
N ASP A 866 -2.59 -29.57 -11.00
CA ASP A 866 -2.33 -29.52 -9.56
C ASP A 866 -3.66 -29.59 -8.76
N ASP A 867 -4.76 -29.92 -9.46
CA ASP A 867 -6.12 -30.08 -8.95
C ASP A 867 -6.72 -28.76 -8.42
N GLN A 868 -6.15 -27.61 -8.79
CA GLN A 868 -6.67 -26.28 -8.46
C GLN A 868 -7.73 -25.85 -9.46
N TRP A 869 -8.80 -25.22 -8.99
CA TRP A 869 -9.80 -24.64 -9.88
C TRP A 869 -9.22 -23.39 -10.55
N VAL A 870 -9.41 -23.29 -11.87
CA VAL A 870 -8.89 -22.20 -12.70
C VAL A 870 -9.94 -21.77 -13.72
N VAL A 871 -9.78 -20.56 -14.28
CA VAL A 871 -10.59 -20.06 -15.39
C VAL A 871 -9.80 -20.16 -16.69
N SER A 872 -10.37 -20.86 -17.68
CA SER A 872 -9.92 -20.85 -19.06
C SER A 872 -10.87 -20.02 -19.94
N TYR A 873 -10.31 -19.24 -20.85
CA TYR A 873 -11.07 -18.34 -21.72
C TYR A 873 -11.23 -18.98 -23.09
N LEU A 874 -12.45 -19.27 -23.52
CA LEU A 874 -12.68 -19.93 -24.81
C LEU A 874 -13.86 -19.37 -25.59
N LYS A 875 -13.83 -19.56 -26.91
CA LYS A 875 -14.95 -19.32 -27.83
C LYS A 875 -15.15 -20.54 -28.70
N PHE A 876 -16.42 -20.92 -28.88
CA PHE A 876 -16.81 -21.87 -29.92
C PHE A 876 -17.03 -21.12 -31.22
N ASP A 877 -16.37 -21.55 -32.30
CA ASP A 877 -16.69 -21.20 -33.69
C ASP A 877 -17.57 -22.29 -34.32
N GLU A 878 -17.72 -22.35 -35.65
CA GLU A 878 -18.52 -23.40 -36.31
C GLU A 878 -17.85 -24.78 -36.28
N ASP A 879 -16.51 -24.83 -36.34
CA ASP A 879 -15.71 -26.06 -36.50
C ASP A 879 -14.50 -26.17 -35.55
N LYS A 880 -14.28 -25.16 -34.70
CA LYS A 880 -13.15 -25.13 -33.75
C LYS A 880 -13.46 -24.40 -32.45
N ILE A 881 -12.75 -24.77 -31.38
CA ILE A 881 -12.72 -24.05 -30.11
C ILE A 881 -11.42 -23.25 -30.06
N THR A 882 -11.52 -21.94 -29.91
CA THR A 882 -10.36 -21.06 -29.71
C THR A 882 -10.19 -20.80 -28.23
N ILE A 883 -9.01 -21.12 -27.69
CA ILE A 883 -8.62 -20.86 -26.30
C ILE A 883 -7.69 -19.65 -26.28
N TYR A 884 -7.98 -18.71 -25.39
CA TYR A 884 -7.24 -17.46 -25.22
C TYR A 884 -6.38 -17.51 -23.97
N SER A 885 -5.27 -16.79 -23.98
CA SER A 885 -4.37 -16.68 -22.83
C SER A 885 -4.78 -15.59 -21.84
N ASP A 886 -5.78 -14.78 -22.19
CA ASP A 886 -6.21 -13.63 -21.41
C ASP A 886 -7.72 -13.45 -21.45
N GLU A 887 -8.23 -12.78 -20.42
CA GLU A 887 -9.67 -12.52 -20.22
C GLU A 887 -10.26 -11.50 -21.20
N SER A 888 -9.43 -10.78 -21.96
CA SER A 888 -9.91 -9.85 -22.98
C SER A 888 -10.21 -10.54 -24.33
N PHE A 889 -9.96 -11.85 -24.41
CA PHE A 889 -10.11 -12.65 -25.64
C PHE A 889 -9.33 -12.03 -26.82
N THR A 890 -8.15 -11.47 -26.56
CA THR A 890 -7.32 -10.83 -27.61
C THR A 890 -6.16 -11.70 -28.06
N THR A 891 -5.54 -12.46 -27.17
CA THR A 891 -4.40 -13.31 -27.49
C THR A 891 -4.81 -14.77 -27.56
N ILE A 892 -4.75 -15.35 -28.76
CA ILE A 892 -5.02 -16.78 -28.98
C ILE A 892 -3.86 -17.60 -28.42
N ASN A 893 -4.17 -18.53 -27.52
CA ASN A 893 -3.24 -19.52 -27.00
C ASN A 893 -3.19 -20.75 -27.94
N THR A 894 -4.35 -21.35 -28.20
CA THR A 894 -4.46 -22.51 -29.10
C THR A 894 -5.85 -22.61 -29.74
N GLU A 895 -5.96 -23.37 -30.82
CA GLU A 895 -7.23 -23.73 -31.46
C GLU A 895 -7.37 -25.24 -31.50
N LEU A 896 -8.58 -25.74 -31.28
CA LEU A 896 -8.91 -27.17 -31.27
C LEU A 896 -10.04 -27.43 -32.26
N ASP A 897 -9.75 -28.16 -33.33
CA ASP A 897 -10.79 -28.62 -34.26
C ASP A 897 -11.77 -29.54 -33.53
N TYR A 898 -13.07 -29.42 -33.79
CA TYR A 898 -14.07 -30.35 -33.26
C TYR A 898 -15.14 -30.67 -34.30
N SER A 899 -15.87 -31.76 -34.05
CA SER A 899 -17.09 -32.11 -34.79
C SER A 899 -18.21 -32.43 -33.81
N VAL A 900 -19.46 -32.16 -34.21
CA VAL A 900 -20.65 -32.46 -33.39
C VAL A 900 -21.56 -33.38 -34.16
N ASP A 901 -21.98 -34.48 -33.52
CA ASP A 901 -22.92 -35.41 -34.13
C ASP A 901 -24.39 -34.97 -33.97
N ASP A 902 -25.31 -35.69 -34.60
CA ASP A 902 -26.76 -35.41 -34.55
C ASP A 902 -27.35 -35.47 -33.13
N THR A 903 -26.63 -36.05 -32.17
CA THR A 903 -27.05 -36.12 -30.76
C THR A 903 -26.54 -34.95 -29.94
N GLY A 904 -25.57 -34.18 -30.44
CA GLY A 904 -24.90 -33.10 -29.71
C GLY A 904 -23.59 -33.52 -29.04
N MET A 905 -23.07 -34.72 -29.33
CA MET A 905 -21.78 -35.19 -28.82
C MET A 905 -20.65 -34.52 -29.61
N ILE A 906 -19.69 -33.94 -28.90
CA ILE A 906 -18.51 -33.25 -29.44
C ILE A 906 -17.35 -34.25 -29.48
N SER A 907 -16.70 -34.39 -30.63
CA SER A 907 -15.55 -35.28 -30.84
C SER A 907 -14.35 -34.51 -31.38
N PHE A 908 -13.16 -34.88 -30.93
CA PHE A 908 -11.88 -34.31 -31.37
C PHE A 908 -11.14 -35.23 -32.36
N PRO A 909 -10.20 -34.70 -33.18
CA PRO A 909 -9.53 -35.44 -34.25
C PRO A 909 -8.69 -36.66 -33.82
N ASP A 910 -8.42 -36.83 -32.53
CA ASP A 910 -7.70 -37.98 -31.98
C ASP A 910 -8.61 -39.19 -31.69
N ASP A 911 -9.92 -39.08 -31.95
CA ASP A 911 -10.98 -40.10 -31.90
C ASP A 911 -11.13 -40.86 -30.56
N GLN A 912 -10.43 -40.42 -29.50
CA GLN A 912 -10.48 -41.06 -28.19
C GLN A 912 -11.26 -40.23 -27.16
N ASN A 913 -11.22 -38.91 -27.22
CA ASN A 913 -11.88 -38.06 -26.23
C ASN A 913 -13.19 -37.46 -26.79
N THR A 914 -14.24 -37.44 -25.97
CA THR A 914 -15.53 -36.82 -26.33
C THR A 914 -15.98 -35.85 -25.25
N MET A 915 -16.76 -34.84 -25.63
CA MET A 915 -17.41 -33.92 -24.69
C MET A 915 -18.89 -33.81 -24.99
N TYR A 916 -19.71 -33.54 -23.97
CA TYR A 916 -21.13 -33.25 -24.16
C TYR A 916 -21.67 -32.32 -23.08
N LEU A 917 -22.64 -31.50 -23.47
CA LEU A 917 -23.39 -30.68 -22.51
C LEU A 917 -24.34 -31.59 -21.72
N SER A 918 -24.12 -31.66 -20.40
CA SER A 918 -24.96 -32.42 -19.47
C SER A 918 -26.03 -31.56 -18.80
N LEU A 919 -25.82 -30.25 -18.73
CA LEU A 919 -26.80 -29.29 -18.22
C LEU A 919 -26.65 -27.95 -18.94
N VAL A 920 -27.77 -27.37 -19.37
CA VAL A 920 -27.81 -26.03 -19.98
C VAL A 920 -28.75 -25.15 -19.19
N THR A 921 -28.25 -24.01 -18.72
CA THR A 921 -29.04 -23.00 -18.01
C THR A 921 -28.71 -21.60 -18.53
N ASP A 922 -29.48 -20.59 -18.12
CA ASP A 922 -29.22 -19.21 -18.52
C ASP A 922 -27.91 -18.65 -17.93
N GLU A 923 -27.49 -19.13 -16.76
CA GLU A 923 -26.37 -18.58 -15.99
C GLU A 923 -25.07 -19.38 -16.16
N PHE A 924 -25.20 -20.71 -16.28
CA PHE A 924 -24.07 -21.61 -16.48
C PHE A 924 -24.49 -22.89 -17.21
N ASN A 925 -23.54 -23.55 -17.86
CA ASN A 925 -23.70 -24.90 -18.38
C ASN A 925 -22.71 -25.85 -17.70
N ILE A 926 -23.05 -27.13 -17.64
CA ILE A 926 -22.12 -28.19 -17.25
C ILE A 926 -21.78 -28.98 -18.51
N ILE A 927 -20.49 -29.13 -18.78
CA ILE A 927 -19.97 -29.96 -19.86
C ILE A 927 -19.11 -31.06 -19.24
N ILE A 928 -19.22 -32.26 -19.81
CA ILE A 928 -18.51 -33.44 -19.32
C ILE A 928 -17.56 -33.92 -20.39
N THR A 929 -16.29 -34.09 -20.03
CA THR A 929 -15.27 -34.70 -20.86
C THR A 929 -15.11 -36.17 -20.50
N ASN A 930 -15.25 -37.03 -21.51
CA ASN A 930 -14.93 -38.46 -21.42
C ASN A 930 -13.56 -38.69 -22.02
N ASP A 931 -12.56 -38.94 -21.17
CA ASP A 931 -11.21 -39.34 -21.57
C ASP A 931 -11.07 -40.87 -21.47
N VAL A 932 -10.66 -41.52 -22.56
CA VAL A 932 -10.45 -42.98 -22.61
C VAL A 932 -9.31 -43.44 -21.68
N GLY A 933 -8.39 -42.54 -21.30
CA GLY A 933 -7.31 -42.78 -20.35
C GLY A 933 -7.69 -42.56 -18.88
N ASN A 934 -8.82 -41.91 -18.59
CA ASN A 934 -9.23 -41.57 -17.22
C ASN A 934 -10.32 -42.54 -16.71
N SER A 935 -10.21 -42.97 -15.46
CA SER A 935 -11.25 -43.79 -14.82
C SER A 935 -12.46 -42.99 -14.31
N SER A 936 -12.41 -41.66 -14.40
CA SER A 936 -13.42 -40.70 -13.95
C SER A 936 -13.86 -39.76 -15.08
N LYS A 937 -15.10 -39.25 -15.01
CA LYS A 937 -15.60 -38.21 -15.92
C LYS A 937 -15.19 -36.84 -15.40
N ASP A 938 -14.78 -35.97 -16.29
CA ASP A 938 -14.31 -34.65 -15.92
C ASP A 938 -15.41 -33.60 -16.11
N PHE A 939 -15.73 -32.86 -15.06
CA PHE A 939 -16.86 -31.91 -15.03
C PHE A 939 -16.34 -30.49 -15.11
N ASN A 940 -16.70 -29.82 -16.19
CA ASN A 940 -16.30 -28.45 -16.46
C ASN A 940 -17.55 -27.55 -16.42
N TYR A 941 -17.41 -26.33 -15.89
CA TYR A 941 -18.51 -25.39 -15.77
C TYR A 941 -18.30 -24.21 -16.71
N PHE A 942 -19.20 -24.02 -17.67
CA PHE A 942 -19.16 -22.86 -18.56
C PHE A 942 -19.99 -21.73 -17.96
N LEU A 943 -19.32 -20.66 -17.56
CA LEU A 943 -19.97 -19.44 -17.10
C LEU A 943 -19.90 -18.37 -18.19
N PHE A 944 -20.89 -17.48 -18.15
CA PHE A 944 -21.05 -16.40 -19.14
C PHE A 944 -20.84 -15.01 -18.55
N ASP A 945 -20.51 -14.94 -17.27
CA ASP A 945 -20.16 -13.74 -16.53
C ASP A 945 -18.76 -13.92 -15.94
N GLN A 946 -17.87 -12.98 -16.25
CA GLN A 946 -16.47 -13.03 -15.88
C GLN A 946 -16.28 -12.99 -14.36
N GLN A 947 -17.02 -12.11 -13.67
CA GLN A 947 -16.85 -11.92 -12.23
C GLN A 947 -17.36 -13.14 -11.49
N LYS A 948 -18.50 -13.71 -11.91
CA LYS A 948 -19.01 -14.96 -11.32
C LYS A 948 -18.04 -16.14 -11.51
N ALA A 949 -17.33 -16.21 -12.63
CA ALA A 949 -16.30 -17.24 -12.84
C ALA A 949 -15.10 -17.08 -11.91
N LYS A 950 -14.63 -15.84 -11.71
CA LYS A 950 -13.58 -15.53 -10.74
C LYS A 950 -14.01 -15.85 -9.31
N ASP A 951 -15.20 -15.40 -8.91
CA ASP A 951 -15.77 -15.68 -7.58
C ASP A 951 -15.93 -17.19 -7.37
N PHE A 952 -16.41 -17.93 -8.37
CA PHE A 952 -16.55 -19.39 -8.29
C PHE A 952 -15.21 -20.07 -8.00
N VAL A 953 -14.17 -19.75 -8.76
CA VAL A 953 -12.83 -20.33 -8.61
C VAL A 953 -12.23 -19.97 -7.25
N ASN A 954 -12.25 -18.69 -6.89
CA ASN A 954 -11.70 -18.20 -5.63
C ASN A 954 -12.38 -18.86 -4.44
N ASN A 955 -13.72 -18.85 -4.41
CA ASN A 955 -14.48 -19.45 -3.33
C ASN A 955 -14.22 -20.95 -3.24
N THR A 956 -14.17 -21.64 -4.38
CA THR A 956 -13.96 -23.07 -4.41
C THR A 956 -12.60 -23.47 -3.83
N ASN A 957 -11.52 -22.84 -4.29
CA ASN A 957 -10.17 -23.13 -3.80
C ASN A 957 -10.07 -22.81 -2.30
N ALA A 958 -10.64 -21.68 -1.86
CA ALA A 958 -10.67 -21.29 -0.45
C ALA A 958 -11.45 -22.26 0.45
N LEU A 959 -12.63 -22.69 0.00
CA LEU A 959 -13.50 -23.62 0.72
C LEU A 959 -12.88 -25.01 0.80
N ARG A 960 -12.20 -25.44 -0.26
CA ARG A 960 -11.45 -26.70 -0.28
C ARG A 960 -10.30 -26.67 0.74
N GLU A 961 -9.49 -25.62 0.73
CA GLU A 961 -8.41 -25.43 1.71
C GLU A 961 -8.96 -25.41 3.15
N SER A 962 -10.11 -24.74 3.35
CA SER A 962 -10.78 -24.75 4.65
C SER A 962 -11.31 -26.13 5.07
N ALA A 963 -11.63 -27.03 4.13
CA ALA A 963 -12.15 -28.37 4.41
C ALA A 963 -11.06 -29.41 4.66
N GLN A 964 -9.86 -29.20 4.10
CA GLN A 964 -8.70 -30.07 4.30
C GLN A 964 -8.06 -29.90 5.68
N ARG A 965 -8.20 -28.71 6.27
CA ARG A 965 -7.82 -28.41 7.66
C ARG A 965 -8.89 -28.87 8.64
#